data_AF-A0A1Q3WWD8-F1
#
_entry.id   AF-A0A1Q3WWD8-F1
#
_cell.length_a   1.000
_cell.length_b   1.000
_cell.length_c   1.000
_cell.angle_alpha   90.00
_cell.angle_beta   90.00
_cell.angle_gamma   90.00
#
_symmetry.space_group_name_H-M   'P 1'
#
loop_
_entity.id
_entity.type
_entity.pdbx_description
1 polymer ?
#
loop_
_entity_poly.entity_id
_entity_poly.type
_entity_poly.pdbx_seq_one_letter_code
_entity_poly.pdbx_strand_id
1 'polypeptide(L)'
;MKTYALPTATRWFFSWLLFLQTGLSISSLAQTVTQSYTTTGYYSYTVPAGGPFSVTLTTRGGDGGNSPSYQGGSGAKMVSTTTVQGGDQLICIVGQAGQSSDEPQPSNTGGGGGGTAIILKRGNDLTLLMASSGGGGASQRWGSGGGGQGLGSGDGGAGSGNATSGGGGGGGGYLSAGGDGRTSLPVRGGTGGKQASLTNISSGGNNNAGNCYGGSGFGGGGGGTTLSYGGGGGGGYGGGDGGGGGSGVSQGGNSYGTGTITLGVDGGGAKADGFATIQFAANSIKAILTSTTITNCSGQTVSIPGSITATGTWTLQLSGGATVSGTDSGTFAVAVSPTTSTTYTIASATYTNSITQSTTLTGSAIVKIVTPATRLYVKANASGVQTGLSWNDAFTSLQDALNYGCPTALTEIWVASGTYKPGTTRSASFAMLPNVSIYGGFTGTESDLSQRPRIDPINGSPSSSTLSGDVGPSLAAYHVIYNPSSLNLTSSARLDGFVISGGNANGLLDNQLNGGGIYNDGSGSGHVCNPTIANCLFANNQTSAYGGAIYNGGRNSGLSSPTLINCAFTGNYARIDGGAIYNDGFLGVSSPSITNCLFVGNQTNTTGAAITNMARQGTASPTLVNCGFLNNSAGGGNGGAINNFAPGGNCLPTFTNCSFQGNIANYGSLMISAGLDGICQSTLINCVLFNQGSNAFYNNLSSVRLLSCLIESTTIDYTTDPSNLTATTNPFSSTASLTLNACTPAINAGLSSTSALNGISTDLANNPRLVGASVDMGAYEFQGDPSFPIAFTQQPPSASALCGGTALNIPTSLTGTGPITYQWFKSGTSLSAQTTNTLSLSSLQTSDAGSYSLVAIGTCNSLTSSTFSLTVNSVNAAILNPGPGSTTLSCGSPTVSLTANGGTTYEWEDTSTQPVRVLSQAGTYSVVVSSALGCSATASVTLFFRNTLNSSASAYSPMAPVNAVVNMLATGGNAYQWTSPSSASFTTSSTSANISARLLSAGPQTFTVVITLGTCQQTRTVSVTATNGPDLSPIIELPDANFSPGSSAKQSLVRIFEVGWLPTSPSSITITLTAPAGYSLAFDASQTSTNVSGGNTNPVTINNSDWEVIGNLNDQQLTLRARSGVYIRGGSQSVLGFTLVRTTANSGSVSNLTINVANDSSGQYDRFSTNNVYARILNGL
;
A
#
# COMPACT_ATOMS: atom_id res chain seq x y z
N MET A 1 99.68 -22.59 27.31
CA MET A 1 100.07 -23.45 28.46
C MET A 1 99.91 -24.91 28.08
N LYS A 2 100.83 -25.76 28.58
CA LYS A 2 100.93 -27.23 28.50
C LYS A 2 101.76 -27.85 27.34
N THR A 3 103.06 -27.81 27.60
CA THR A 3 104.13 -28.81 27.43
C THR A 3 103.77 -30.27 27.09
N TYR A 4 104.58 -30.88 26.19
CA TYR A 4 105.20 -32.21 26.37
C TYR A 4 106.55 -32.31 25.64
N ALA A 5 107.44 -33.16 26.18
CA ALA A 5 108.89 -33.19 26.01
C ALA A 5 109.43 -34.16 24.93
N LEU A 6 110.72 -33.94 24.62
CA LEU A 6 111.65 -34.58 23.65
C LEU A 6 111.76 -36.12 23.72
N PRO A 7 112.32 -36.77 22.67
CA PRO A 7 113.76 -37.08 22.71
C PRO A 7 114.55 -36.82 21.40
N THR A 8 115.84 -36.70 21.65
CA THR A 8 117.05 -36.42 20.85
C THR A 8 117.38 -37.40 19.71
N ALA A 9 117.92 -36.90 18.58
CA ALA A 9 119.31 -37.14 18.14
C ALA A 9 119.61 -36.56 16.73
N THR A 10 120.48 -35.53 16.69
CA THR A 10 121.69 -35.38 15.83
C THR A 10 121.75 -36.15 14.49
N ARG A 11 122.00 -35.55 13.31
CA ARG A 11 123.21 -34.78 12.93
C ARG A 11 123.10 -34.11 11.53
N TRP A 12 123.66 -32.88 11.40
CA TRP A 12 124.50 -32.31 10.30
C TRP A 12 123.95 -32.35 8.84
N PHE A 13 124.06 -31.37 7.93
CA PHE A 13 124.61 -30.01 7.82
C PHE A 13 124.15 -29.45 6.43
N PHE A 14 124.11 -28.12 6.27
CA PHE A 14 123.98 -27.32 5.03
C PHE A 14 122.74 -27.45 4.13
N SER A 15 121.94 -26.38 4.05
CA SER A 15 121.36 -25.92 2.78
C SER A 15 120.97 -24.44 2.85
N TRP A 16 120.80 -23.85 1.67
CA TRP A 16 120.87 -22.42 1.38
C TRP A 16 119.69 -21.61 1.93
N LEU A 17 119.99 -20.40 2.41
CA LEU A 17 119.01 -19.40 2.82
C LEU A 17 118.30 -18.84 1.57
N LEU A 18 117.03 -19.20 1.37
CA LEU A 18 116.10 -18.48 0.48
C LEU A 18 114.92 -18.01 1.34
N PHE A 19 114.77 -16.69 1.48
CA PHE A 19 113.77 -16.07 2.34
C PHE A 19 112.35 -16.29 1.79
N LEU A 20 111.52 -17.06 2.52
CA LEU A 20 110.07 -17.16 2.32
C LEU A 20 109.41 -15.88 2.87
N GLN A 21 108.69 -15.13 2.04
CA GLN A 21 108.00 -13.89 2.44
C GLN A 21 106.53 -13.95 1.96
N THR A 22 105.56 -13.99 2.88
CA THR A 22 104.20 -13.49 2.62
C THR A 22 104.09 -12.18 3.38
N GLY A 23 103.50 -11.15 2.77
CA GLY A 23 103.40 -9.81 3.38
C GLY A 23 102.07 -9.16 3.01
N LEU A 24 101.34 -8.70 4.03
CA LEU A 24 100.18 -7.84 3.98
C LEU A 24 100.66 -6.42 4.25
N SER A 25 100.53 -5.47 3.32
CA SER A 25 100.78 -4.05 3.61
C SER A 25 99.48 -3.27 3.56
N ILE A 26 99.12 -2.63 4.67
CA ILE A 26 97.94 -1.77 4.82
C ILE A 26 98.44 -0.34 4.87
N SER A 27 98.07 0.47 3.89
CA SER A 27 98.36 1.91 3.89
C SER A 27 97.08 2.68 4.23
N SER A 28 97.05 3.31 5.39
CA SER A 28 96.24 4.51 5.61
C SER A 28 97.12 5.73 5.33
N LEU A 29 96.53 6.89 5.03
CA LEU A 29 97.21 8.16 4.73
C LEU A 29 98.18 8.68 5.82
N ALA A 30 98.49 7.90 6.86
CA ALA A 30 99.52 8.22 7.86
C ALA A 30 100.34 7.03 8.40
N GLN A 31 100.15 5.77 7.98
CA GLN A 31 100.98 4.65 8.43
C GLN A 31 100.88 3.42 7.49
N THR A 32 102.04 2.87 7.09
CA THR A 32 102.14 1.57 6.39
C THR A 32 102.36 0.47 7.40
N VAL A 33 101.33 -0.33 7.68
CA VAL A 33 101.46 -1.52 8.54
C VAL A 33 101.73 -2.73 7.67
N THR A 34 102.90 -3.36 7.81
CA THR A 34 103.25 -4.59 7.08
C THR A 34 103.22 -5.80 8.02
N GLN A 35 102.34 -6.77 7.76
CA GLN A 35 102.20 -8.02 8.51
C GLN A 35 102.62 -9.20 7.65
N SER A 36 103.58 -10.00 8.08
CA SER A 36 104.12 -11.11 7.27
C SER A 36 103.97 -12.47 7.96
N TYR A 37 103.58 -13.52 7.21
CA TYR A 37 103.38 -14.88 7.73
C TYR A 37 104.23 -15.89 6.93
N THR A 38 105.41 -16.22 7.43
CA THR A 38 106.41 -17.01 6.68
C THR A 38 106.45 -18.47 7.10
N THR A 39 105.80 -18.83 8.21
CA THR A 39 105.64 -20.20 8.68
C THR A 39 104.31 -20.78 8.22
N THR A 40 104.28 -22.09 7.98
CA THR A 40 103.05 -22.80 7.64
C THR A 40 102.06 -22.68 8.79
N GLY A 41 100.84 -22.25 8.50
CA GLY A 41 99.87 -21.98 9.55
C GLY A 41 98.59 -21.33 9.05
N TYR A 42 97.63 -21.23 9.97
CA TYR A 42 96.38 -20.53 9.80
C TYR A 42 96.45 -19.26 10.64
N TYR A 43 96.38 -18.11 9.99
CA TYR A 43 96.50 -16.80 10.61
C TYR A 43 95.24 -15.99 10.34
N SER A 44 94.94 -15.05 11.20
CA SER A 44 93.87 -14.07 10.99
C SER A 44 94.39 -12.70 11.37
N TYR A 45 94.09 -11.72 10.51
CA TYR A 45 94.39 -10.32 10.73
C TYR A 45 93.08 -9.53 10.72
N THR A 46 92.73 -8.90 11.83
CA THR A 46 91.57 -8.00 11.89
C THR A 46 91.98 -6.61 11.40
N VAL A 47 91.26 -6.10 10.41
CA VAL A 47 91.46 -4.75 9.88
C VAL A 47 91.08 -3.73 10.96
N PRO A 48 91.98 -2.80 11.32
CA PRO A 48 91.70 -1.77 12.32
C PRO A 48 90.44 -0.97 12.00
N ALA A 49 89.75 -0.45 13.01
CA ALA A 49 88.58 0.40 12.79
C ALA A 49 88.93 1.65 11.94
N GLY A 50 88.07 2.02 10.99
CA GLY A 50 88.31 3.05 9.97
C GLY A 50 88.29 2.48 8.54
N GLY A 51 88.49 3.30 7.51
CA GLY A 51 88.49 2.85 6.10
C GLY A 51 87.21 3.21 5.31
N PRO A 52 87.15 2.95 3.99
CA PRO A 52 87.85 1.91 3.24
C PRO A 52 89.38 2.07 3.18
N PHE A 53 90.09 0.95 3.38
CA PHE A 53 91.54 0.87 3.20
C PHE A 53 91.88 0.10 1.94
N SER A 54 92.76 0.65 1.10
CA SER A 54 93.39 -0.12 0.03
C SER A 54 94.52 -0.97 0.64
N VAL A 55 94.46 -2.27 0.43
CA VAL A 55 95.44 -3.23 0.94
C VAL A 55 96.09 -3.96 -0.21
N THR A 56 97.41 -4.05 -0.17
CA THR A 56 98.17 -4.91 -1.08
C THR A 56 98.38 -6.25 -0.38
N LEU A 57 97.87 -7.29 -1.01
CA LEU A 57 97.92 -8.66 -0.54
C LEU A 57 98.92 -9.43 -1.39
N THR A 58 99.85 -10.14 -0.75
CA THR A 58 100.85 -10.97 -1.44
C THR A 58 100.81 -12.39 -0.89
N THR A 59 100.57 -13.39 -1.75
CA THR A 59 100.71 -14.80 -1.41
C THR A 59 101.79 -15.47 -2.24
N ARG A 60 102.44 -16.48 -1.65
CA ARG A 60 103.29 -17.42 -2.39
C ARG A 60 103.01 -18.84 -1.90
N GLY A 61 102.80 -19.77 -2.82
CA GLY A 61 102.67 -21.20 -2.45
C GLY A 61 104.00 -21.78 -1.97
N GLY A 62 103.94 -22.90 -1.25
CA GLY A 62 105.14 -23.64 -0.84
C GLY A 62 105.84 -24.25 -2.06
N ASP A 63 107.17 -24.30 -2.05
CA ASP A 63 107.95 -24.91 -3.14
C ASP A 63 107.81 -26.44 -3.13
N GLY A 64 108.01 -27.07 -4.30
CA GLY A 64 108.09 -28.52 -4.40
C GLY A 64 109.40 -29.06 -3.81
N GLY A 65 109.36 -30.29 -3.29
CA GLY A 65 110.54 -30.99 -2.77
C GLY A 65 111.53 -31.37 -3.87
N ASN A 66 112.82 -31.30 -3.54
CA ASN A 66 113.93 -31.65 -4.41
C ASN A 66 114.23 -33.17 -4.38
N SER A 67 114.95 -33.65 -5.40
CA SER A 67 115.62 -34.95 -5.41
C SER A 67 117.12 -34.78 -5.63
N PRO A 68 117.98 -35.80 -5.39
CA PRO A 68 119.43 -35.67 -5.45
C PRO A 68 120.00 -35.14 -6.78
N SER A 69 119.22 -35.15 -7.87
CA SER A 69 119.64 -34.69 -9.20
C SER A 69 118.69 -33.69 -9.87
N TYR A 70 117.56 -33.33 -9.24
CA TYR A 70 116.53 -32.45 -9.84
C TYR A 70 115.87 -31.54 -8.79
N GLN A 71 115.70 -30.27 -9.13
CA GLN A 71 115.01 -29.29 -8.29
C GLN A 71 113.49 -29.35 -8.49
N GLY A 72 112.75 -29.27 -7.38
CA GLY A 72 111.30 -29.07 -7.39
C GLY A 72 110.95 -27.69 -7.95
N GLY A 73 109.73 -27.55 -8.46
CA GLY A 73 109.18 -26.29 -8.96
C GLY A 73 108.97 -25.27 -7.85
N SER A 74 109.03 -23.99 -8.20
CA SER A 74 108.70 -22.90 -7.28
C SER A 74 107.19 -22.73 -7.11
N GLY A 75 106.74 -22.45 -5.90
CA GLY A 75 105.35 -22.06 -5.64
C GLY A 75 105.02 -20.73 -6.30
N ALA A 76 103.80 -20.61 -6.84
CA ALA A 76 103.35 -19.40 -7.53
C ALA A 76 103.30 -18.22 -6.55
N LYS A 77 103.77 -17.05 -6.98
CA LYS A 77 103.63 -15.78 -6.24
C LYS A 77 102.53 -14.95 -6.88
N MET A 78 101.61 -14.45 -6.06
CA MET A 78 100.48 -13.63 -6.46
C MET A 78 100.50 -12.34 -5.65
N VAL A 79 100.35 -11.19 -6.31
CA VAL A 79 100.15 -9.89 -5.67
C VAL A 79 98.85 -9.30 -6.19
N SER A 80 97.98 -8.84 -5.30
CA SER A 80 96.72 -8.19 -5.65
C SER A 80 96.45 -7.03 -4.72
N THR A 81 95.76 -6.00 -5.20
CA THR A 81 95.27 -4.89 -4.38
C THR A 81 93.75 -4.99 -4.25
N THR A 82 93.23 -4.88 -3.04
CA THR A 82 91.77 -4.85 -2.80
C THR A 82 91.42 -3.82 -1.74
N THR A 83 90.14 -3.56 -1.55
CA THR A 83 89.65 -2.61 -0.54
C THR A 83 88.96 -3.36 0.59
N VAL A 84 89.37 -3.10 1.82
CA VAL A 84 88.80 -3.69 3.04
C VAL A 84 88.26 -2.60 3.95
N GLN A 85 87.30 -2.97 4.80
CA GLN A 85 86.66 -2.08 5.76
C GLN A 85 87.15 -2.37 7.17
N GLY A 86 87.09 -1.38 8.07
CA GLY A 86 87.40 -1.59 9.47
C GLY A 86 86.48 -2.63 10.10
N GLY A 87 87.09 -3.60 10.79
CA GLY A 87 86.38 -4.76 11.34
C GLY A 87 86.31 -5.99 10.42
N ASP A 88 86.70 -5.88 9.15
CA ASP A 88 86.91 -7.05 8.30
C ASP A 88 88.03 -7.95 8.88
N GLN A 89 87.91 -9.27 8.72
CA GLN A 89 88.99 -10.21 9.09
C GLN A 89 89.62 -10.83 7.83
N LEU A 90 90.93 -10.68 7.69
CA LEU A 90 91.74 -11.30 6.64
C LEU A 90 92.35 -12.59 7.19
N ILE A 91 91.77 -13.71 6.81
CA ILE A 91 92.24 -15.05 7.14
C ILE A 91 93.31 -15.45 6.13
N CYS A 92 94.52 -15.77 6.60
CA CYS A 92 95.66 -16.16 5.78
C CYS A 92 96.04 -17.61 6.06
N ILE A 93 96.01 -18.45 5.03
CA ILE A 93 96.42 -19.85 5.08
C ILE A 93 97.74 -19.95 4.35
N VAL A 94 98.83 -20.29 5.06
CA VAL A 94 100.18 -20.35 4.49
C VAL A 94 100.58 -21.80 4.24
N GLY A 95 100.90 -22.10 2.97
CA GLY A 95 101.30 -23.43 2.52
C GLY A 95 102.73 -23.83 2.93
N GLN A 96 102.94 -25.13 3.05
CA GLN A 96 104.22 -25.76 3.38
C GLN A 96 104.94 -26.23 2.11
N ALA A 97 106.26 -26.18 2.08
CA ALA A 97 107.03 -26.84 1.01
C ALA A 97 106.84 -28.37 1.05
N GLY A 98 106.95 -29.01 -0.12
CA GLY A 98 106.94 -30.47 -0.24
C GLY A 98 108.25 -31.10 0.26
N GLN A 99 108.21 -32.36 0.68
CA GLN A 99 109.39 -33.03 1.24
C GLN A 99 110.41 -33.43 0.14
N SER A 100 111.70 -33.16 0.39
CA SER A 100 112.84 -33.61 -0.43
C SER A 100 113.37 -34.98 0.02
N SER A 101 113.92 -35.78 -0.91
CA SER A 101 114.52 -37.10 -0.59
C SER A 101 116.06 -37.01 -0.49
N ASP A 102 116.65 -37.27 0.68
CA ASP A 102 118.10 -37.09 0.93
C ASP A 102 118.89 -38.40 1.30
N GLU A 103 118.46 -39.62 0.94
CA GLU A 103 119.18 -40.88 1.28
C GLU A 103 119.39 -41.88 0.11
N PRO A 104 120.39 -42.79 0.19
CA PRO A 104 120.88 -43.60 -0.95
C PRO A 104 119.97 -44.82 -1.21
N GLN A 105 118.80 -44.57 -1.79
CA GLN A 105 117.93 -45.60 -2.38
C GLN A 105 117.36 -45.09 -3.71
N PRO A 106 116.94 -45.96 -4.65
CA PRO A 106 116.85 -45.63 -6.09
C PRO A 106 115.71 -44.69 -6.51
N SER A 107 114.97 -44.08 -5.57
CA SER A 107 113.76 -43.30 -5.86
C SER A 107 114.07 -41.82 -6.09
N ASN A 108 114.10 -41.39 -7.35
CA ASN A 108 114.36 -40.00 -7.78
C ASN A 108 113.07 -39.15 -7.83
N THR A 109 112.44 -38.90 -6.68
CA THR A 109 111.16 -38.15 -6.60
C THR A 109 111.07 -37.21 -5.40
N GLY A 110 110.48 -36.03 -5.57
CA GLY A 110 110.13 -35.09 -4.47
C GLY A 110 108.61 -34.88 -4.32
N GLY A 111 108.15 -34.50 -3.11
CA GLY A 111 106.73 -34.20 -2.84
C GLY A 111 106.29 -32.82 -3.35
N GLY A 112 105.00 -32.62 -3.67
CA GLY A 112 104.49 -31.31 -4.09
C GLY A 112 104.30 -30.34 -2.91
N GLY A 113 104.45 -29.03 -3.15
CA GLY A 113 104.21 -27.98 -2.15
C GLY A 113 102.71 -27.68 -1.93
N GLY A 114 102.36 -27.20 -0.74
CA GLY A 114 101.01 -26.78 -0.37
C GLY A 114 100.67 -25.36 -0.83
N GLY A 115 99.41 -25.12 -1.20
CA GLY A 115 98.91 -23.80 -1.60
C GLY A 115 98.77 -22.81 -0.45
N THR A 116 98.79 -21.51 -0.77
CA THR A 116 98.58 -20.38 0.16
C THR A 116 97.35 -19.58 -0.26
N ALA A 117 96.55 -19.06 0.68
CA ALA A 117 95.34 -18.28 0.39
C ALA A 117 95.10 -17.14 1.39
N ILE A 118 94.43 -16.07 0.94
CA ILE A 118 93.89 -14.99 1.80
C ILE A 118 92.39 -14.86 1.55
N ILE A 119 91.62 -14.80 2.64
CA ILE A 119 90.16 -14.86 2.66
C ILE A 119 89.65 -13.70 3.48
N LEU A 120 88.65 -12.99 2.96
CA LEU A 120 87.94 -11.94 3.67
C LEU A 120 86.75 -12.55 4.41
N LYS A 121 86.67 -12.30 5.71
CA LYS A 121 85.50 -12.55 6.50
C LYS A 121 84.86 -11.21 6.87
N ARG A 122 83.61 -11.01 6.45
CA ARG A 122 82.79 -9.86 6.83
C ARG A 122 81.50 -10.39 7.46
N GLY A 123 81.37 -10.25 8.77
CA GLY A 123 80.29 -10.92 9.52
C GLY A 123 80.38 -12.45 9.38
N ASN A 124 79.31 -13.07 8.88
CA ASN A 124 79.24 -14.52 8.62
C ASN A 124 79.69 -14.91 7.21
N ASP A 125 79.90 -13.94 6.31
CA ASP A 125 80.28 -14.20 4.92
C ASP A 125 81.79 -14.39 4.80
N LEU A 126 82.20 -15.46 4.13
CA LEU A 126 83.59 -15.79 3.82
C LEU A 126 83.81 -15.71 2.31
N THR A 127 84.71 -14.85 1.87
CA THR A 127 85.06 -14.64 0.46
C THR A 127 86.54 -14.91 0.25
N LEU A 128 86.89 -15.86 -0.61
CA LEU A 128 88.28 -16.08 -1.02
C LEU A 128 88.77 -14.89 -1.85
N LEU A 129 89.75 -14.13 -1.35
CA LEU A 129 90.27 -12.95 -2.05
C LEU A 129 91.40 -13.30 -3.01
N MET A 130 92.26 -14.23 -2.62
CA MET A 130 93.37 -14.71 -3.44
C MET A 130 93.85 -16.08 -2.97
N ALA A 131 94.37 -16.86 -3.90
CA ALA A 131 95.10 -18.08 -3.62
C ALA A 131 96.26 -18.22 -4.61
N SER A 132 97.32 -18.90 -4.19
CA SER A 132 98.48 -19.23 -5.01
C SER A 132 98.82 -20.71 -4.85
N SER A 133 99.07 -21.40 -5.95
CA SER A 133 99.42 -22.83 -5.95
C SER A 133 100.83 -23.09 -5.43
N GLY A 134 101.01 -24.25 -4.80
CA GLY A 134 102.33 -24.76 -4.43
C GLY A 134 103.08 -25.34 -5.64
N GLY A 135 104.41 -25.38 -5.57
CA GLY A 135 105.28 -25.88 -6.63
C GLY A 135 105.23 -27.41 -6.77
N GLY A 136 105.40 -27.92 -8.00
CA GLY A 136 105.43 -29.36 -8.26
C GLY A 136 106.72 -30.02 -7.76
N GLY A 137 106.67 -31.28 -7.32
CA GLY A 137 107.86 -32.05 -6.93
C GLY A 137 108.75 -32.48 -8.10
N ALA A 138 110.02 -32.84 -7.84
CA ALA A 138 110.99 -33.25 -8.86
C ALA A 138 110.79 -34.69 -9.41
N SER A 139 111.08 -34.96 -10.71
CA SER A 139 110.98 -36.30 -11.36
C SER A 139 112.00 -36.56 -12.50
N GLN A 140 112.42 -37.83 -12.72
CA GLN A 140 113.38 -38.29 -13.73
C GLN A 140 112.74 -39.06 -14.92
N ARG A 141 113.03 -38.63 -16.17
CA ARG A 141 112.84 -39.34 -17.48
C ARG A 141 111.52 -39.12 -18.23
N TRP A 142 111.63 -39.21 -19.56
CA TRP A 142 110.77 -38.66 -20.62
C TRP A 142 109.26 -38.89 -20.46
N GLY A 143 108.51 -37.80 -20.37
CA GLY A 143 107.04 -37.77 -20.32
C GLY A 143 106.56 -36.67 -19.38
N SER A 144 105.80 -35.72 -19.89
CA SER A 144 105.38 -34.49 -19.23
C SER A 144 104.65 -34.75 -17.90
N GLY A 145 105.28 -34.43 -16.77
CA GLY A 145 104.60 -34.38 -15.47
C GLY A 145 103.65 -33.19 -15.42
N GLY A 146 102.41 -33.38 -15.88
CA GLY A 146 101.39 -32.32 -15.91
C GLY A 146 100.85 -32.00 -14.52
N GLY A 147 100.86 -30.72 -14.15
CA GLY A 147 99.98 -30.20 -13.10
C GLY A 147 98.52 -30.33 -13.54
N GLY A 148 97.65 -30.85 -12.67
CA GLY A 148 96.23 -31.03 -12.99
C GLY A 148 95.53 -29.70 -13.29
N GLN A 149 94.66 -29.70 -14.30
CA GLN A 149 93.74 -28.58 -14.59
C GLN A 149 92.53 -28.68 -13.64
N GLY A 150 92.29 -27.64 -12.85
CA GLY A 150 91.13 -27.58 -11.95
C GLY A 150 90.58 -26.16 -11.85
N LEU A 151 89.79 -25.75 -12.84
CA LEU A 151 88.95 -24.55 -12.78
C LEU A 151 87.53 -24.93 -13.20
N GLY A 152 86.70 -25.37 -12.26
CA GLY A 152 85.29 -25.67 -12.51
C GLY A 152 84.60 -26.32 -11.32
N SER A 153 83.29 -26.11 -11.22
CA SER A 153 82.40 -26.73 -10.23
C SER A 153 82.06 -28.21 -10.54
N GLY A 154 82.92 -28.93 -11.28
CA GLY A 154 82.70 -30.31 -11.70
C GLY A 154 84.01 -31.03 -12.02
N ASP A 155 84.14 -32.23 -11.48
CA ASP A 155 85.14 -33.30 -11.65
C ASP A 155 86.64 -32.93 -11.54
N GLY A 156 87.30 -33.49 -10.51
CA GLY A 156 88.76 -33.49 -10.40
C GLY A 156 89.38 -34.21 -11.60
N GLY A 157 90.31 -33.56 -12.30
CA GLY A 157 90.90 -34.09 -13.52
C GLY A 157 91.63 -35.42 -13.31
N ALA A 158 91.20 -36.47 -14.02
CA ALA A 158 92.02 -37.66 -14.23
C ALA A 158 93.08 -37.36 -15.29
N GLY A 159 94.34 -37.76 -15.05
CA GLY A 159 95.42 -37.63 -16.03
C GLY A 159 95.09 -38.29 -17.37
N SER A 160 95.60 -37.72 -18.46
CA SER A 160 95.31 -38.16 -19.84
C SER A 160 95.61 -39.64 -20.07
N GLY A 161 94.64 -40.36 -20.65
CA GLY A 161 94.72 -41.80 -20.91
C GLY A 161 95.50 -42.22 -22.16
N ASN A 162 96.76 -41.84 -22.33
CA ASN A 162 97.59 -42.47 -23.37
C ASN A 162 99.03 -42.75 -22.93
N ALA A 163 99.43 -44.02 -23.06
CA ALA A 163 100.71 -44.66 -22.76
C ALA A 163 101.11 -44.82 -21.26
N THR A 164 101.05 -46.08 -20.82
CA THR A 164 101.74 -46.73 -19.67
C THR A 164 102.25 -45.82 -18.55
N SER A 165 101.63 -45.94 -17.37
CA SER A 165 101.93 -45.31 -16.07
C SER A 165 101.60 -43.81 -15.93
N GLY A 166 100.35 -43.51 -15.56
CA GLY A 166 99.93 -42.18 -15.14
C GLY A 166 99.97 -42.03 -13.61
N GLY A 167 100.71 -41.04 -13.12
CA GLY A 167 100.76 -40.68 -11.70
C GLY A 167 99.45 -40.05 -11.20
N GLY A 168 99.01 -40.43 -9.99
CA GLY A 168 97.84 -39.84 -9.34
C GLY A 168 98.13 -38.39 -8.92
N GLY A 169 97.44 -37.42 -9.53
CA GLY A 169 97.59 -36.01 -9.23
C GLY A 169 96.24 -35.33 -9.07
N GLY A 170 95.93 -34.88 -7.86
CA GLY A 170 94.77 -34.02 -7.59
C GLY A 170 94.77 -33.52 -6.15
N GLY A 171 95.11 -32.24 -5.94
CA GLY A 171 94.75 -31.51 -4.72
C GLY A 171 93.28 -31.10 -4.80
N GLY A 172 92.52 -31.27 -3.71
CA GLY A 172 91.08 -30.98 -3.71
C GLY A 172 90.79 -29.47 -3.81
N GLY A 173 90.02 -29.07 -4.82
CA GLY A 173 89.55 -27.68 -4.98
C GLY A 173 88.50 -27.29 -3.93
N TYR A 174 88.02 -26.04 -3.97
CA TYR A 174 87.09 -25.50 -2.96
C TYR A 174 85.77 -26.28 -2.81
N LEU A 175 85.38 -27.07 -3.82
CA LEU A 175 84.11 -27.81 -3.86
C LEU A 175 84.25 -29.32 -4.19
N SER A 176 85.46 -29.90 -4.25
CA SER A 176 85.65 -31.33 -4.57
C SER A 176 86.76 -32.01 -3.75
N ALA A 177 86.54 -33.26 -3.35
CA ALA A 177 87.56 -34.11 -2.75
C ALA A 177 88.48 -34.70 -3.83
N GLY A 178 89.79 -34.78 -3.57
CA GLY A 178 90.76 -35.40 -4.49
C GLY A 178 90.48 -36.89 -4.71
N GLY A 179 90.57 -37.36 -5.96
CA GLY A 179 90.31 -38.76 -6.31
C GLY A 179 91.54 -39.67 -6.19
N ASP A 180 91.32 -40.94 -5.83
CA ASP A 180 92.34 -42.00 -5.87
C ASP A 180 92.56 -42.46 -7.33
N GLY A 181 93.81 -42.47 -7.81
CA GLY A 181 94.14 -43.01 -9.13
C GLY A 181 94.00 -44.53 -9.15
N ARG A 182 93.04 -45.08 -9.91
CA ARG A 182 92.93 -46.53 -10.18
C ARG A 182 93.65 -46.89 -11.48
N THR A 183 94.65 -47.77 -11.41
CA THR A 183 95.15 -48.54 -12.56
C THR A 183 94.59 -49.95 -12.54
N SER A 184 94.29 -50.53 -13.69
CA SER A 184 93.77 -51.91 -13.87
C SER A 184 94.81 -53.03 -13.69
N LEU A 185 95.93 -52.77 -13.00
CA LEU A 185 96.98 -53.75 -12.64
C LEU A 185 97.36 -53.55 -11.17
N PRO A 186 97.84 -54.60 -10.46
CA PRO A 186 98.03 -54.58 -9.01
C PRO A 186 99.31 -53.84 -8.60
N VAL A 187 99.44 -52.57 -9.00
CA VAL A 187 100.56 -51.69 -8.64
C VAL A 187 100.05 -50.58 -7.71
N ARG A 188 100.77 -50.37 -6.60
CA ARG A 188 100.40 -49.52 -5.47
C ARG A 188 100.45 -48.03 -5.83
N GLY A 189 99.31 -47.33 -5.82
CA GLY A 189 99.20 -45.87 -6.05
C GLY A 189 99.42 -45.00 -4.79
N GLY A 190 99.69 -43.70 -4.99
CA GLY A 190 99.75 -42.66 -3.93
C GLY A 190 98.43 -41.87 -3.80
N THR A 191 98.22 -41.19 -2.67
CA THR A 191 96.97 -40.44 -2.38
C THR A 191 97.09 -38.93 -2.62
N GLY A 192 96.00 -38.31 -3.06
CA GLY A 192 95.87 -36.85 -3.19
C GLY A 192 95.70 -36.13 -1.84
N GLY A 193 95.86 -34.80 -1.85
CA GLY A 193 95.61 -33.96 -0.67
C GLY A 193 94.13 -33.78 -0.34
N LYS A 194 93.81 -33.37 0.91
CA LYS A 194 92.42 -33.13 1.33
C LYS A 194 91.82 -31.85 0.71
N GLN A 195 90.49 -31.79 0.61
CA GLN A 195 89.72 -30.64 0.10
C GLN A 195 90.14 -29.32 0.76
N ALA A 196 90.23 -28.25 -0.03
CA ALA A 196 90.49 -26.89 0.47
C ALA A 196 89.34 -26.40 1.37
N SER A 197 89.67 -25.88 2.55
CA SER A 197 88.72 -25.22 3.45
C SER A 197 89.03 -23.73 3.55
N LEU A 198 88.00 -22.86 3.57
CA LEU A 198 88.20 -21.43 3.84
C LEU A 198 88.63 -21.15 5.29
N THR A 199 88.50 -22.14 6.17
CA THR A 199 88.66 -21.93 7.61
C THR A 199 89.71 -22.82 8.26
N ASN A 200 90.35 -23.74 7.51
CA ASN A 200 91.34 -24.68 8.03
C ASN A 200 92.44 -25.00 7.00
N ILE A 201 93.62 -25.40 7.49
CA ILE A 201 94.72 -25.95 6.66
C ILE A 201 94.36 -27.37 6.23
N SER A 202 94.47 -27.68 4.94
CA SER A 202 94.33 -29.03 4.41
C SER A 202 95.68 -29.76 4.48
N SER A 203 95.69 -30.96 5.05
CA SER A 203 96.89 -31.80 5.10
C SER A 203 97.32 -32.25 3.70
N GLY A 204 98.63 -32.33 3.46
CA GLY A 204 99.19 -32.92 2.24
C GLY A 204 98.87 -34.41 2.10
N GLY A 205 98.92 -34.91 0.86
CA GLY A 205 98.75 -36.33 0.51
C GLY A 205 99.97 -37.18 0.86
N ASN A 206 99.78 -38.50 0.97
CA ASN A 206 100.82 -39.44 1.39
C ASN A 206 101.08 -40.51 0.31
N ASN A 207 102.31 -41.01 0.23
CA ASN A 207 102.61 -42.19 -0.56
C ASN A 207 102.48 -43.47 0.29
N ASN A 208 102.10 -44.59 -0.33
CA ASN A 208 101.86 -45.87 0.38
C ASN A 208 103.13 -46.48 1.03
N ALA A 209 104.30 -45.87 0.85
CA ALA A 209 105.59 -46.33 1.39
C ALA A 209 106.20 -45.41 2.48
N GLY A 210 105.59 -44.25 2.77
CA GLY A 210 105.99 -43.34 3.85
C GLY A 210 107.24 -42.46 3.59
N ASN A 211 107.72 -42.36 2.35
CA ASN A 211 109.06 -41.83 2.06
C ASN A 211 109.11 -40.37 1.56
N CYS A 212 108.03 -39.81 0.98
CA CYS A 212 107.96 -38.39 0.58
C CYS A 212 106.53 -37.84 0.71
N TYR A 213 106.31 -36.87 1.62
CA TYR A 213 105.01 -36.24 1.88
C TYR A 213 104.79 -34.95 1.06
N GLY A 214 103.54 -34.73 0.62
CA GLY A 214 103.13 -33.44 0.08
C GLY A 214 102.99 -32.38 1.20
N GLY A 215 103.21 -31.11 0.86
CA GLY A 215 103.10 -29.99 1.80
C GLY A 215 101.64 -29.68 2.19
N SER A 216 101.38 -29.38 3.46
CA SER A 216 100.06 -28.94 3.92
C SER A 216 99.77 -27.49 3.53
N GLY A 217 98.51 -27.12 3.28
CA GLY A 217 98.14 -25.76 2.84
C GLY A 217 96.68 -25.64 2.43
N PHE A 218 96.32 -24.56 1.73
CA PHE A 218 95.00 -24.42 1.10
C PHE A 218 94.88 -25.46 -0.04
N GLY A 219 94.23 -26.60 0.25
CA GLY A 219 94.04 -27.69 -0.72
C GLY A 219 95.16 -28.73 -0.84
N GLY A 220 96.09 -28.82 0.13
CA GLY A 220 97.09 -29.91 0.35
C GLY A 220 97.86 -30.44 -0.89
N GLY A 221 99.19 -30.35 -0.91
CA GLY A 221 100.03 -30.91 -1.99
C GLY A 221 99.97 -32.45 -2.06
N GLY A 222 100.07 -33.03 -3.26
CA GLY A 222 100.09 -34.50 -3.45
C GLY A 222 101.44 -35.17 -3.14
N GLY A 223 101.41 -36.46 -2.76
CA GLY A 223 102.61 -37.29 -2.51
C GLY A 223 103.13 -38.01 -3.78
N GLY A 224 104.46 -38.18 -3.92
CA GLY A 224 105.10 -38.83 -5.09
C GLY A 224 105.22 -40.36 -4.99
N THR A 225 105.25 -41.09 -6.11
CA THR A 225 105.36 -42.58 -6.14
C THR A 225 106.77 -43.07 -6.46
N THR A 226 107.15 -44.26 -5.97
CA THR A 226 108.55 -44.74 -5.97
C THR A 226 109.05 -45.45 -7.24
N LEU A 227 108.21 -45.75 -8.25
CA LEU A 227 108.61 -46.68 -9.33
C LEU A 227 108.28 -46.33 -10.79
N SER A 228 107.58 -45.23 -11.15
CA SER A 228 107.56 -44.68 -12.53
C SER A 228 106.78 -43.36 -12.67
N TYR A 229 107.31 -42.50 -13.56
CA TYR A 229 106.76 -41.30 -14.22
C TYR A 229 105.53 -40.61 -13.60
N GLY A 230 105.78 -39.63 -12.72
CA GLY A 230 104.75 -38.67 -12.30
C GLY A 230 105.08 -37.93 -11.00
N GLY A 231 105.26 -36.61 -11.08
CA GLY A 231 105.34 -35.72 -9.92
C GLY A 231 103.94 -35.30 -9.46
N GLY A 232 103.71 -35.21 -8.15
CA GLY A 232 102.45 -34.74 -7.58
C GLY A 232 102.26 -33.23 -7.75
N GLY A 233 101.11 -32.81 -8.28
CA GLY A 233 100.73 -31.39 -8.39
C GLY A 233 100.17 -30.82 -7.09
N GLY A 234 100.47 -29.55 -6.80
CA GLY A 234 99.86 -28.79 -5.71
C GLY A 234 98.48 -28.26 -6.09
N GLY A 235 97.50 -28.31 -5.17
CA GLY A 235 96.19 -27.69 -5.37
C GLY A 235 96.25 -26.16 -5.21
N GLY A 236 95.59 -25.42 -6.11
CA GLY A 236 95.43 -23.96 -6.04
C GLY A 236 94.95 -23.33 -7.35
N TYR A 237 94.38 -22.12 -7.27
CA TYR A 237 94.04 -21.29 -8.44
C TYR A 237 95.31 -20.60 -8.94
N GLY A 238 95.70 -20.82 -10.20
CA GLY A 238 96.89 -20.22 -10.83
C GLY A 238 98.04 -21.22 -11.05
N GLY A 239 98.65 -21.22 -12.24
CA GLY A 239 99.72 -22.14 -12.61
C GLY A 239 101.03 -21.84 -11.89
N GLY A 240 101.65 -22.86 -11.29
CA GLY A 240 103.04 -22.83 -10.84
C GLY A 240 103.95 -23.47 -11.89
N ASP A 241 105.24 -23.12 -11.87
CA ASP A 241 106.22 -23.70 -12.81
C ASP A 241 106.49 -25.17 -12.48
N GLY A 242 106.37 -26.04 -13.48
CA GLY A 242 106.79 -27.44 -13.39
C GLY A 242 108.33 -27.57 -13.47
N GLY A 243 108.93 -28.40 -12.62
CA GLY A 243 110.38 -28.62 -12.63
C GLY A 243 110.84 -29.56 -13.75
N GLY A 244 111.91 -29.18 -14.48
CA GLY A 244 112.65 -30.09 -15.37
C GLY A 244 113.67 -29.42 -16.29
N GLY A 245 114.95 -29.79 -16.18
CA GLY A 245 116.02 -29.38 -17.10
C GLY A 245 116.02 -30.21 -18.39
N GLY A 246 115.70 -29.56 -19.51
CA GLY A 246 115.76 -30.14 -20.86
C GLY A 246 114.97 -29.31 -21.86
N SER A 247 115.54 -29.03 -23.03
CA SER A 247 114.98 -28.17 -24.08
C SER A 247 113.66 -28.72 -24.63
N GLY A 248 112.54 -28.22 -24.11
CA GLY A 248 111.19 -28.56 -24.56
C GLY A 248 110.18 -27.68 -23.82
N VAL A 249 109.53 -26.76 -24.55
CA VAL A 249 108.65 -25.73 -23.97
C VAL A 249 107.33 -26.39 -23.54
N SER A 250 107.18 -26.63 -22.24
CA SER A 250 105.91 -27.03 -21.63
C SER A 250 105.03 -25.78 -21.48
N GLN A 251 103.99 -25.63 -22.32
CA GLN A 251 103.01 -24.56 -22.17
C GLN A 251 102.21 -24.77 -20.87
N GLY A 252 102.31 -23.82 -19.94
CA GLY A 252 101.39 -23.73 -18.80
C GLY A 252 99.96 -23.57 -19.30
N GLY A 253 99.00 -24.24 -18.65
CA GLY A 253 97.59 -24.20 -19.05
C GLY A 253 97.01 -22.77 -19.02
N ASN A 254 96.21 -22.44 -20.04
CA ASN A 254 95.45 -21.19 -20.10
C ASN A 254 94.24 -21.22 -19.15
N SER A 255 94.05 -20.14 -18.39
CA SER A 255 92.86 -19.90 -17.58
C SER A 255 91.71 -19.36 -18.45
N TYR A 256 90.62 -20.12 -18.60
CA TYR A 256 89.37 -19.60 -19.16
C TYR A 256 88.36 -19.36 -18.03
N GLY A 257 88.16 -18.10 -17.68
CA GLY A 257 87.10 -17.64 -16.78
C GLY A 257 86.35 -16.49 -17.42
N THR A 258 85.02 -16.49 -17.29
CA THR A 258 84.12 -15.45 -17.81
C THR A 258 84.23 -14.16 -16.99
N GLY A 259 85.26 -13.39 -17.30
CA GLY A 259 85.54 -12.05 -16.76
C GLY A 259 86.85 -11.58 -17.36
N THR A 260 86.87 -10.40 -17.96
CA THR A 260 87.96 -9.92 -18.83
C THR A 260 89.31 -9.91 -18.10
N ILE A 261 90.16 -10.90 -18.39
CA ILE A 261 91.58 -10.92 -18.04
C ILE A 261 92.34 -10.55 -19.32
N THR A 262 92.96 -9.38 -19.37
CA THR A 262 93.92 -9.07 -20.43
C THR A 262 95.30 -9.54 -19.98
N LEU A 263 95.78 -10.66 -20.52
CA LEU A 263 97.18 -11.06 -20.38
C LEU A 263 98.02 -10.26 -21.38
N GLY A 264 99.00 -9.51 -20.88
CA GLY A 264 100.05 -8.95 -21.71
C GLY A 264 100.86 -10.11 -22.32
N VAL A 265 100.86 -10.19 -23.64
CA VAL A 265 101.84 -10.98 -24.39
C VAL A 265 103.19 -10.30 -24.22
N ASP A 266 104.19 -11.03 -23.73
CA ASP A 266 105.55 -10.95 -24.24
C ASP A 266 106.33 -12.22 -23.89
N GLY A 267 107.00 -12.76 -24.90
CA GLY A 267 107.84 -13.94 -24.81
C GLY A 267 109.28 -13.60 -24.46
N GLY A 268 109.97 -14.57 -23.85
CA GLY A 268 111.42 -14.68 -23.87
C GLY A 268 112.15 -14.26 -22.59
N GLY A 269 112.56 -15.27 -21.82
CA GLY A 269 113.82 -15.25 -21.08
C GLY A 269 113.86 -14.55 -19.71
N ALA A 270 114.25 -15.34 -18.70
CA ALA A 270 114.74 -14.94 -17.38
C ALA A 270 113.70 -14.48 -16.33
N LYS A 271 113.90 -15.02 -15.12
CA LYS A 271 113.23 -14.77 -13.84
C LYS A 271 112.59 -13.36 -13.73
N ALA A 272 111.26 -13.27 -13.78
CA ALA A 272 110.54 -12.07 -13.39
C ALA A 272 109.15 -12.42 -12.82
N ASP A 273 108.84 -11.85 -11.66
CA ASP A 273 107.53 -11.96 -10.99
C ASP A 273 106.44 -11.32 -11.88
N GLY A 274 105.39 -12.08 -12.21
CA GLY A 274 104.23 -11.56 -12.96
C GLY A 274 103.30 -10.72 -12.07
N PHE A 275 102.94 -9.52 -12.52
CA PHE A 275 101.93 -8.68 -11.87
C PHE A 275 100.56 -8.89 -12.55
N ALA A 276 99.52 -9.16 -11.76
CA ALA A 276 98.12 -9.18 -12.23
C ALA A 276 97.30 -8.19 -11.41
N THR A 277 96.69 -7.20 -12.07
CA THR A 277 95.72 -6.29 -11.44
C THR A 277 94.31 -6.87 -11.64
N ILE A 278 93.64 -7.27 -10.56
CA ILE A 278 92.23 -7.70 -10.60
C ILE A 278 91.36 -6.46 -10.36
N GLN A 279 90.56 -6.07 -11.35
CA GLN A 279 89.52 -5.07 -11.18
C GLN A 279 88.17 -5.80 -11.11
N PHE A 280 87.48 -5.71 -9.97
CA PHE A 280 86.17 -6.35 -9.80
C PHE A 280 85.12 -5.68 -10.69
N ALA A 281 84.25 -6.51 -11.27
CA ALA A 281 83.21 -6.13 -12.23
C ALA A 281 82.34 -4.97 -11.73
N ALA A 282 81.98 -4.09 -12.67
CA ALA A 282 81.13 -2.94 -12.43
C ALA A 282 79.79 -3.36 -11.78
N ASN A 283 79.35 -2.56 -10.82
CA ASN A 283 78.02 -2.67 -10.22
C ASN A 283 76.95 -2.76 -11.33
N SER A 284 75.78 -3.36 -11.05
CA SER A 284 74.64 -3.32 -11.97
C SER A 284 73.40 -2.85 -11.21
N ILE A 285 72.69 -1.86 -11.75
CA ILE A 285 71.37 -1.42 -11.25
C ILE A 285 70.29 -2.08 -12.09
N LYS A 286 69.42 -2.83 -11.41
CA LYS A 286 68.14 -3.30 -11.96
C LYS A 286 67.01 -2.67 -11.18
N ALA A 287 66.16 -1.87 -11.81
CA ALA A 287 65.02 -1.23 -11.17
C ALA A 287 63.72 -1.56 -11.90
N ILE A 288 62.66 -1.83 -11.13
CA ILE A 288 61.33 -2.20 -11.65
C ILE A 288 60.24 -1.42 -10.90
N LEU A 289 59.28 -0.84 -11.63
CA LEU A 289 58.04 -0.35 -11.01
C LEU A 289 57.10 -1.52 -10.73
N THR A 290 56.64 -1.66 -9.49
CA THR A 290 55.86 -2.83 -9.06
C THR A 290 54.35 -2.63 -9.19
N SER A 291 53.89 -1.41 -9.48
CA SER A 291 52.47 -1.09 -9.73
C SER A 291 52.22 -0.80 -11.20
N THR A 292 51.11 -1.32 -11.74
CA THR A 292 50.71 -1.14 -13.14
C THR A 292 49.71 0.00 -13.33
N THR A 293 48.82 0.25 -12.36
CA THR A 293 47.86 1.37 -12.40
C THR A 293 47.55 1.85 -10.99
N ILE A 294 47.61 3.16 -10.78
CA ILE A 294 47.31 3.84 -9.53
C ILE A 294 46.29 4.94 -9.82
N THR A 295 45.13 4.89 -9.18
CA THR A 295 44.12 5.94 -9.29
C THR A 295 44.36 6.99 -8.22
N ASN A 296 44.30 8.28 -8.59
CA ASN A 296 44.57 9.37 -7.66
C ASN A 296 43.68 10.59 -7.96
N CYS A 297 43.35 11.35 -6.92
CA CYS A 297 42.70 12.66 -7.07
C CYS A 297 43.62 13.64 -7.81
N SER A 298 43.04 14.45 -8.69
CA SER A 298 43.79 15.55 -9.32
C SER A 298 44.50 16.43 -8.29
N GLY A 299 45.81 16.61 -8.44
CA GLY A 299 46.63 17.46 -7.58
C GLY A 299 47.06 16.83 -6.25
N GLN A 300 46.69 15.58 -5.95
CA GLN A 300 47.21 14.86 -4.78
C GLN A 300 48.54 14.18 -5.08
N THR A 301 49.37 14.02 -4.06
CA THR A 301 50.63 13.28 -4.15
C THR A 301 50.37 11.79 -4.02
N VAL A 302 50.82 11.01 -5.00
CA VAL A 302 50.74 9.56 -5.01
C VAL A 302 52.13 8.94 -5.03
N SER A 303 52.29 7.86 -4.29
CA SER A 303 53.55 7.13 -4.19
C SER A 303 53.56 5.97 -5.19
N ILE A 304 54.49 5.98 -6.15
CA ILE A 304 54.68 4.91 -7.12
C ILE A 304 55.71 3.93 -6.53
N PRO A 305 55.32 2.70 -6.14
CA PRO A 305 56.23 1.74 -5.57
C PRO A 305 57.10 1.07 -6.65
N GLY A 306 58.31 0.70 -6.26
CA GLY A 306 59.23 -0.07 -7.09
C GLY A 306 60.21 -0.89 -6.26
N SER A 307 60.98 -1.73 -6.94
CA SER A 307 62.08 -2.49 -6.36
C SER A 307 63.36 -2.24 -7.14
N ILE A 308 64.48 -2.29 -6.43
CA ILE A 308 65.80 -2.08 -7.01
C ILE A 308 66.80 -3.09 -6.47
N THR A 309 67.60 -3.65 -7.37
CA THR A 309 68.79 -4.44 -7.07
C THR A 309 70.01 -3.59 -7.43
N ALA A 310 70.79 -3.23 -6.42
CA ALA A 310 71.97 -2.37 -6.52
C ALA A 310 72.91 -2.64 -5.32
N THR A 311 74.20 -2.38 -5.49
CA THR A 311 75.22 -2.32 -4.43
C THR A 311 75.73 -0.88 -4.27
N GLY A 312 75.51 -0.25 -3.11
CA GLY A 312 75.86 1.15 -2.84
C GLY A 312 74.73 2.16 -3.07
N THR A 313 75.06 3.46 -3.00
CA THR A 313 74.08 4.56 -3.11
C THR A 313 73.64 4.81 -4.55
N TRP A 314 72.34 4.89 -4.78
CA TRP A 314 71.72 5.10 -6.09
C TRP A 314 70.69 6.22 -6.05
N THR A 315 70.42 6.82 -7.21
CA THR A 315 69.32 7.75 -7.46
C THR A 315 68.59 7.34 -8.74
N LEU A 316 67.26 7.30 -8.70
CA LEU A 316 66.38 6.92 -9.81
C LEU A 316 65.47 8.09 -10.19
N GLN A 317 65.26 8.32 -11.47
CA GLN A 317 64.35 9.34 -12.00
C GLN A 317 63.25 8.71 -12.87
N LEU A 318 62.01 9.14 -12.69
CA LEU A 318 60.88 8.77 -13.56
C LEU A 318 60.75 9.70 -14.77
N SER A 319 60.02 9.27 -15.80
CA SER A 319 59.75 10.07 -17.03
C SER A 319 59.08 11.43 -16.79
N GLY A 320 58.43 11.62 -15.63
CA GLY A 320 57.86 12.90 -15.20
C GLY A 320 58.81 13.79 -14.36
N GLY A 321 60.08 13.42 -14.24
CA GLY A 321 61.12 14.20 -13.56
C GLY A 321 61.31 13.92 -12.07
N ALA A 322 60.36 13.23 -11.41
CA ALA A 322 60.44 12.89 -9.99
C ALA A 322 61.58 11.90 -9.69
N THR A 323 62.27 12.10 -8.57
CA THR A 323 63.47 11.35 -8.18
C THR A 323 63.32 10.67 -6.82
N VAL A 324 63.99 9.53 -6.65
CA VAL A 324 64.16 8.84 -5.36
C VAL A 324 65.60 8.34 -5.22
N SER A 325 66.13 8.32 -4.01
CA SER A 325 67.49 7.84 -3.72
C SER A 325 67.48 6.82 -2.59
N GLY A 326 68.46 5.92 -2.58
CA GLY A 326 68.61 4.93 -1.52
C GLY A 326 69.98 4.26 -1.55
N THR A 327 70.18 3.28 -0.67
CA THR A 327 71.43 2.52 -0.54
C THR A 327 71.14 1.04 -0.64
N ASP A 328 71.97 0.31 -1.39
CA ASP A 328 71.87 -1.13 -1.61
C ASP A 328 70.51 -1.56 -2.20
N SER A 329 70.26 -2.87 -2.22
CA SER A 329 69.05 -3.45 -2.80
C SER A 329 67.87 -3.31 -1.84
N GLY A 330 66.67 -3.06 -2.37
CA GLY A 330 65.47 -2.89 -1.56
C GLY A 330 64.24 -2.46 -2.34
N THR A 331 63.21 -2.02 -1.62
CA THR A 331 62.03 -1.37 -2.19
C THR A 331 62.19 0.15 -2.12
N PHE A 332 61.56 0.86 -3.05
CA PHE A 332 61.51 2.32 -3.06
C PHE A 332 60.11 2.79 -3.40
N ALA A 333 59.83 4.07 -3.15
CA ALA A 333 58.59 4.70 -3.55
C ALA A 333 58.85 6.13 -4.03
N VAL A 334 58.33 6.50 -5.20
CA VAL A 334 58.51 7.83 -5.79
C VAL A 334 57.22 8.63 -5.67
N ALA A 335 57.28 9.77 -4.99
CA ALA A 335 56.15 10.69 -4.91
C ALA A 335 55.97 11.48 -6.21
N VAL A 336 54.76 11.49 -6.77
CA VAL A 336 54.38 12.28 -7.94
C VAL A 336 53.03 12.96 -7.71
N SER A 337 52.79 14.14 -8.31
CA SER A 337 51.53 14.88 -8.16
C SER A 337 50.93 15.28 -9.52
N PRO A 338 50.55 14.32 -10.38
CA PRO A 338 50.02 14.62 -11.71
C PRO A 338 48.64 15.31 -11.64
N THR A 339 48.38 16.19 -12.61
CA THR A 339 47.06 16.86 -12.81
C THR A 339 46.24 16.22 -13.94
N THR A 340 46.85 15.34 -14.73
CA THR A 340 46.20 14.56 -15.79
C THR A 340 46.67 13.10 -15.72
N SER A 341 45.92 12.18 -16.33
CA SER A 341 46.31 10.76 -16.33
C SER A 341 47.62 10.57 -17.11
N THR A 342 48.66 10.07 -16.43
CA THR A 342 50.04 10.02 -16.96
C THR A 342 50.66 8.65 -16.74
N THR A 343 51.38 8.14 -17.74
CA THR A 343 52.18 6.91 -17.60
C THR A 343 53.61 7.27 -17.20
N TYR A 344 54.06 6.75 -16.06
CA TYR A 344 55.42 6.90 -15.56
C TYR A 344 56.25 5.66 -15.92
N THR A 345 57.40 5.89 -16.53
CA THR A 345 58.44 4.88 -16.76
C THR A 345 59.70 5.29 -16.00
N ILE A 346 60.62 4.36 -15.77
CA ILE A 346 61.93 4.68 -15.20
C ILE A 346 62.78 5.29 -16.32
N ALA A 347 63.09 6.59 -16.21
CA ALA A 347 63.84 7.33 -17.23
C ALA A 347 65.35 7.13 -17.09
N SER A 348 65.86 7.08 -15.86
CA SER A 348 67.27 6.86 -15.57
C SER A 348 67.48 6.32 -14.15
N ALA A 349 68.61 5.65 -13.93
CA ALA A 349 69.12 5.33 -12.61
C ALA A 349 70.63 5.51 -12.60
N THR A 350 71.16 6.22 -11.61
CA THR A 350 72.56 6.62 -11.51
C THR A 350 73.13 6.26 -10.15
N TYR A 351 74.37 5.77 -10.13
CA TYR A 351 75.19 5.72 -8.93
C TYR A 351 75.76 7.10 -8.61
N THR A 352 75.84 7.45 -7.33
CA THR A 352 76.36 8.77 -6.90
C THR A 352 77.86 8.97 -7.22
N ASN A 353 78.57 7.90 -7.60
CA ASN A 353 80.02 7.91 -7.93
C ASN A 353 80.27 7.46 -9.38
N SER A 354 79.77 8.24 -10.34
CA SER A 354 80.15 8.40 -11.77
C SER A 354 81.01 7.30 -12.45
N ILE A 355 80.45 6.12 -12.73
CA ILE A 355 80.97 5.20 -13.76
C ILE A 355 79.80 4.69 -14.61
N THR A 356 79.94 4.74 -15.94
CA THR A 356 78.96 4.25 -16.93
C THR A 356 78.74 2.73 -16.78
N GLN A 357 77.49 2.29 -16.67
CA GLN A 357 77.11 0.89 -16.40
C GLN A 357 75.97 0.41 -17.30
N SER A 358 75.85 -0.93 -17.44
CA SER A 358 74.70 -1.59 -18.06
C SER A 358 73.48 -1.54 -17.12
N THR A 359 72.43 -0.84 -17.52
CA THR A 359 71.20 -0.67 -16.74
C THR A 359 70.06 -1.52 -17.31
N THR A 360 69.33 -2.22 -16.45
CA THR A 360 68.07 -2.89 -16.82
C THR A 360 66.93 -2.20 -16.09
N LEU A 361 66.29 -1.23 -16.77
CA LEU A 361 65.17 -0.45 -16.26
C LEU A 361 63.89 -0.93 -16.94
N THR A 362 62.94 -1.48 -16.17
CA THR A 362 61.72 -2.08 -16.76
C THR A 362 60.48 -1.76 -15.94
N GLY A 363 59.31 -1.82 -16.55
CA GLY A 363 58.02 -1.53 -15.90
C GLY A 363 57.51 -0.11 -16.14
N SER A 364 56.19 0.03 -16.08
CA SER A 364 55.46 1.28 -16.24
C SER A 364 54.32 1.33 -15.23
N ALA A 365 54.11 2.49 -14.60
CA ALA A 365 52.97 2.74 -13.74
C ALA A 365 52.06 3.80 -14.37
N ILE A 366 50.79 3.48 -14.58
CA ILE A 366 49.80 4.46 -15.03
C ILE A 366 49.22 5.15 -13.80
N VAL A 367 49.41 6.47 -13.65
CA VAL A 367 48.66 7.24 -12.66
C VAL A 367 47.42 7.80 -13.33
N LYS A 368 46.25 7.22 -13.05
CA LYS A 368 44.95 7.70 -13.55
C LYS A 368 44.46 8.83 -12.65
N ILE A 369 44.26 10.01 -13.21
CA ILE A 369 43.72 11.15 -12.48
C ILE A 369 42.20 11.19 -12.56
N VAL A 370 41.57 11.27 -11.38
CA VAL A 370 40.13 11.41 -11.19
C VAL A 370 39.84 12.82 -10.72
N THR A 371 38.88 13.47 -11.37
CA THR A 371 38.46 14.84 -11.05
C THR A 371 37.74 14.86 -9.70
N PRO A 372 38.08 15.74 -8.75
CA PRO A 372 37.25 15.90 -7.56
C PRO A 372 35.83 16.31 -7.95
N ALA A 373 34.83 15.62 -7.41
CA ALA A 373 33.42 15.88 -7.71
C ALA A 373 32.66 16.10 -6.41
N THR A 374 31.83 17.14 -6.37
CA THR A 374 30.89 17.35 -5.27
C THR A 374 29.64 16.49 -5.40
N ARG A 375 29.28 16.15 -6.64
CA ARG A 375 28.14 15.30 -6.98
C ARG A 375 28.54 14.27 -8.03
N LEU A 376 28.08 13.03 -7.85
CA LEU A 376 28.14 11.98 -8.86
C LEU A 376 26.75 11.57 -9.34
N TYR A 377 26.67 11.11 -10.58
CA TYR A 377 25.44 10.64 -11.21
C TYR A 377 25.54 9.15 -11.54
N VAL A 378 24.46 8.43 -11.29
CA VAL A 378 24.32 6.99 -11.53
C VAL A 378 23.05 6.73 -12.35
N LYS A 379 23.17 6.05 -13.48
CA LYS A 379 22.07 5.73 -14.39
C LYS A 379 22.34 4.41 -15.10
N ALA A 380 21.50 3.42 -14.84
CA ALA A 380 21.70 2.03 -15.30
C ALA A 380 21.93 1.88 -16.81
N ASN A 381 21.35 2.77 -17.62
CA ASN A 381 21.45 2.78 -19.09
C ASN A 381 22.26 3.97 -19.64
N ALA A 382 23.16 4.56 -18.85
CA ALA A 382 24.06 5.60 -19.35
C ALA A 382 24.93 5.06 -20.50
N SER A 383 25.08 5.86 -21.56
CA SER A 383 25.83 5.49 -22.78
C SER A 383 27.14 6.27 -22.94
N GLY A 384 27.42 7.26 -22.09
CA GLY A 384 28.63 8.05 -22.12
C GLY A 384 29.86 7.31 -21.58
N VAL A 385 30.91 8.07 -21.25
CA VAL A 385 32.22 7.51 -20.84
C VAL A 385 32.28 7.05 -19.38
N GLN A 386 31.16 7.12 -18.65
CA GLN A 386 30.99 6.64 -17.27
C GLN A 386 31.98 7.28 -16.28
N THR A 387 32.14 8.61 -16.33
CA THR A 387 32.94 9.37 -15.35
C THR A 387 32.17 9.70 -14.07
N GLY A 388 30.84 9.59 -14.10
CA GLY A 388 29.93 9.98 -13.03
C GLY A 388 29.68 11.48 -12.92
N LEU A 389 30.23 12.33 -13.80
CA LEU A 389 30.22 13.79 -13.64
C LEU A 389 29.00 14.49 -14.28
N SER A 390 28.22 13.77 -15.08
CA SER A 390 26.99 14.25 -15.72
C SER A 390 26.00 13.10 -15.88
N TRP A 391 24.73 13.37 -16.17
CA TRP A 391 23.76 12.31 -16.49
C TRP A 391 24.12 11.49 -17.74
N ASN A 392 24.79 12.11 -18.72
CA ASN A 392 25.24 11.41 -19.94
C ASN A 392 26.40 10.45 -19.64
N ASP A 393 27.35 10.90 -18.81
CA ASP A 393 28.52 10.14 -18.40
C ASP A 393 28.34 9.48 -17.03
N ALA A 394 27.10 9.25 -16.60
CA ALA A 394 26.80 8.67 -15.31
C ALA A 394 27.39 7.25 -15.19
N PHE A 395 27.70 6.82 -13.96
CA PHE A 395 28.04 5.42 -13.71
C PHE A 395 26.82 4.53 -13.97
N THR A 396 27.02 3.37 -14.60
CA THR A 396 25.93 2.40 -14.80
C THR A 396 25.65 1.57 -13.54
N SER A 397 26.61 1.53 -12.61
CA SER A 397 26.50 0.88 -11.31
C SER A 397 26.65 1.88 -10.17
N LEU A 398 25.82 1.76 -9.13
CA LEU A 398 26.02 2.52 -7.89
C LEU A 398 27.32 2.09 -7.19
N GLN A 399 27.72 0.82 -7.32
CA GLN A 399 28.94 0.34 -6.68
C GLN A 399 30.19 1.04 -7.22
N ASP A 400 30.19 1.41 -8.51
CA ASP A 400 31.30 2.16 -9.12
C ASP A 400 31.37 3.59 -8.59
N ALA A 401 30.21 4.24 -8.38
CA ALA A 401 30.14 5.56 -7.76
C ALA A 401 30.57 5.54 -6.28
N LEU A 402 30.25 4.49 -5.54
CA LEU A 402 30.70 4.31 -4.16
C LEU A 402 32.22 4.04 -4.08
N ASN A 403 32.78 3.42 -5.11
CA ASN A 403 34.22 3.17 -5.27
C ASN A 403 34.95 4.34 -5.93
N TYR A 404 34.34 5.54 -6.01
CA TYR A 404 34.93 6.67 -6.70
C TYR A 404 36.29 7.02 -6.13
N GLY A 405 37.31 7.07 -7.01
CA GLY A 405 38.71 7.24 -6.61
C GLY A 405 39.06 8.62 -6.03
N CYS A 406 38.10 9.54 -5.92
CA CYS A 406 38.32 10.87 -5.34
C CYS A 406 37.12 11.40 -4.52
N PRO A 407 36.80 10.80 -3.36
CA PRO A 407 35.60 11.13 -2.60
C PRO A 407 35.78 12.35 -1.67
N THR A 408 36.96 12.96 -1.59
CA THR A 408 37.26 13.99 -0.58
C THR A 408 36.39 15.24 -0.66
N ALA A 409 35.90 15.58 -1.86
CA ALA A 409 34.97 16.69 -2.08
C ALA A 409 33.51 16.23 -2.25
N LEU A 410 33.27 14.91 -2.25
CA LEU A 410 31.98 14.31 -2.57
C LEU A 410 31.01 14.55 -1.42
N THR A 411 29.86 15.15 -1.74
CA THR A 411 28.77 15.37 -0.79
C THR A 411 27.50 14.67 -1.23
N GLU A 412 27.33 14.39 -2.53
CA GLU A 412 26.10 13.82 -3.07
C GLU A 412 26.33 12.75 -4.14
N ILE A 413 25.50 11.71 -4.15
CA ILE A 413 25.37 10.76 -5.26
C ILE A 413 23.90 10.73 -5.69
N TRP A 414 23.60 11.02 -6.95
CA TRP A 414 22.26 11.04 -7.51
C TRP A 414 22.04 9.82 -8.40
N VAL A 415 21.02 9.05 -8.08
CA VAL A 415 20.73 7.76 -8.71
C VAL A 415 19.40 7.84 -9.45
N ALA A 416 19.45 7.67 -10.77
CA ALA A 416 18.28 7.64 -11.63
C ALA A 416 17.45 6.36 -11.43
N SER A 417 16.24 6.36 -11.98
CA SER A 417 15.35 5.20 -11.98
C SER A 417 16.05 3.97 -12.56
N GLY A 418 15.86 2.84 -11.92
CA GLY A 418 16.52 1.59 -12.28
C GLY A 418 16.68 0.67 -11.08
N THR A 419 17.17 -0.54 -11.36
CA THR A 419 17.53 -1.50 -10.32
C THR A 419 19.05 -1.67 -10.29
N TYR A 420 19.65 -1.43 -9.13
CA TYR A 420 21.10 -1.44 -8.94
C TYR A 420 21.46 -2.58 -8.00
N LYS A 421 22.43 -3.39 -8.42
CA LYS A 421 22.92 -4.56 -7.68
C LYS A 421 24.32 -4.26 -7.16
N PRO A 422 24.69 -4.72 -5.95
CA PRO A 422 26.01 -4.45 -5.39
C PRO A 422 27.13 -5.29 -6.02
N GLY A 423 26.78 -6.36 -6.75
CA GLY A 423 27.71 -7.26 -7.42
C GLY A 423 27.02 -8.53 -7.88
N THR A 424 27.77 -9.63 -7.95
CA THR A 424 27.29 -10.93 -8.47
C THR A 424 27.42 -12.07 -7.46
N THR A 425 27.90 -11.81 -6.24
CA THR A 425 28.14 -12.83 -5.20
C THR A 425 27.25 -12.61 -3.99
N ARG A 426 27.08 -13.64 -3.16
CA ARG A 426 26.27 -13.52 -1.92
C ARG A 426 26.82 -12.50 -0.91
N SER A 427 28.13 -12.28 -0.92
CA SER A 427 28.80 -11.31 -0.04
C SER A 427 28.83 -9.90 -0.61
N ALA A 428 28.41 -9.69 -1.86
CA ALA A 428 28.33 -8.36 -2.44
C ALA A 428 27.26 -7.53 -1.71
N SER A 429 27.62 -6.32 -1.31
CA SER A 429 26.74 -5.38 -0.62
C SER A 429 27.20 -3.95 -0.91
N PHE A 430 26.28 -3.00 -0.90
CA PHE A 430 26.64 -1.58 -0.93
C PHE A 430 27.15 -1.16 0.44
N ALA A 431 28.04 -0.17 0.50
CA ALA A 431 28.46 0.48 1.74
C ALA A 431 28.23 1.98 1.59
N MET A 432 27.57 2.61 2.57
CA MET A 432 27.39 4.06 2.58
C MET A 432 28.74 4.75 2.80
N LEU A 433 28.82 6.04 2.44
CA LEU A 433 30.03 6.84 2.63
C LEU A 433 29.82 7.89 3.75
N PRO A 434 30.82 8.14 4.61
CA PRO A 434 30.75 9.21 5.60
C PRO A 434 30.53 10.57 4.93
N ASN A 435 29.64 11.40 5.50
CA ASN A 435 29.33 12.75 5.01
C ASN A 435 28.76 12.86 3.58
N VAL A 436 28.32 11.74 2.98
CA VAL A 436 27.72 11.72 1.63
C VAL A 436 26.23 11.42 1.73
N SER A 437 25.44 12.20 0.99
CA SER A 437 24.02 11.95 0.77
C SER A 437 23.79 11.23 -0.56
N ILE A 438 23.24 10.02 -0.50
CA ILE A 438 22.90 9.18 -1.65
C ILE A 438 21.39 9.32 -1.88
N TYR A 439 21.01 9.89 -3.01
CA TYR A 439 19.62 10.20 -3.37
C TYR A 439 19.17 9.33 -4.55
N GLY A 440 18.09 8.60 -4.40
CA GLY A 440 17.44 7.84 -5.46
C GLY A 440 16.12 8.47 -5.91
N GLY A 441 15.58 7.97 -7.02
CA GLY A 441 14.27 8.35 -7.54
C GLY A 441 14.30 9.39 -8.67
N PHE A 442 15.48 9.77 -9.16
CA PHE A 442 15.61 10.71 -10.28
C PHE A 442 15.16 10.08 -11.61
N THR A 443 14.71 10.89 -12.54
CA THR A 443 14.50 10.49 -13.94
C THR A 443 15.83 10.39 -14.72
N GLY A 444 16.86 11.10 -14.26
CA GLY A 444 18.18 11.12 -14.87
C GLY A 444 18.35 12.26 -15.87
N THR A 445 17.70 13.39 -15.60
CA THR A 445 17.76 14.64 -16.39
C THR A 445 17.85 15.91 -15.53
N GLU A 446 17.68 15.79 -14.22
CA GLU A 446 17.56 16.87 -13.27
C GLU A 446 18.88 17.63 -13.05
N SER A 447 18.80 18.95 -12.92
CA SER A 447 19.90 19.83 -12.49
C SER A 447 19.91 20.06 -10.97
N ASP A 448 18.73 19.98 -10.34
CA ASP A 448 18.48 20.38 -8.95
C ASP A 448 17.70 19.32 -8.18
N LEU A 449 17.98 19.18 -6.87
CA LEU A 449 17.37 18.14 -6.03
C LEU A 449 15.84 18.30 -5.94
N SER A 450 15.32 19.53 -6.03
CA SER A 450 13.88 19.82 -6.00
C SER A 450 13.12 19.36 -7.25
N GLN A 451 13.83 19.08 -8.35
CA GLN A 451 13.24 18.51 -9.57
C GLN A 451 13.03 16.98 -9.45
N ARG A 452 13.60 16.35 -8.42
CA ARG A 452 13.40 14.93 -8.13
C ARG A 452 11.90 14.65 -7.96
N PRO A 453 11.34 13.65 -8.65
CA PRO A 453 9.95 13.23 -8.46
C PRO A 453 9.59 13.02 -6.98
N ARG A 454 8.33 13.30 -6.62
CA ARG A 454 7.84 13.09 -5.24
C ARG A 454 7.95 11.61 -4.87
N ILE A 455 8.56 11.33 -3.72
CA ILE A 455 8.71 9.99 -3.15
C ILE A 455 7.94 9.94 -1.85
N ASP A 456 7.01 8.99 -1.74
CA ASP A 456 6.13 8.79 -0.59
C ASP A 456 5.84 7.28 -0.46
N PRO A 457 6.78 6.50 0.12
CA PRO A 457 6.65 5.05 0.20
C PRO A 457 5.52 4.60 1.14
N ILE A 458 5.01 5.51 1.98
CA ILE A 458 3.95 5.25 2.95
C ILE A 458 2.59 5.24 2.26
N ASN A 459 2.36 6.19 1.35
CA ASN A 459 1.07 6.37 0.66
C ASN A 459 1.10 5.82 -0.79
N GLY A 460 1.85 4.74 -1.01
CA GLY A 460 1.82 3.99 -2.28
C GLY A 460 2.58 4.61 -3.46
N SER A 461 3.46 5.59 -3.21
CA SER A 461 4.33 6.21 -4.22
C SER A 461 5.82 6.01 -3.90
N PRO A 462 6.33 4.76 -3.87
CA PRO A 462 7.73 4.49 -3.57
C PRO A 462 8.67 5.03 -4.66
N SER A 463 9.96 5.07 -4.34
CA SER A 463 10.99 5.53 -5.28
C SER A 463 11.06 4.67 -6.55
N SER A 464 11.44 5.28 -7.66
CA SER A 464 11.72 4.62 -8.93
C SER A 464 13.12 3.99 -9.02
N SER A 465 13.95 4.15 -7.98
CA SER A 465 15.28 3.54 -7.86
C SER A 465 15.27 2.43 -6.81
N THR A 466 15.64 1.22 -7.22
CA THR A 466 15.70 0.03 -6.36
C THR A 466 17.15 -0.39 -6.12
N LEU A 467 17.53 -0.55 -4.86
CA LEU A 467 18.74 -1.28 -4.45
C LEU A 467 18.33 -2.73 -4.20
N SER A 468 18.89 -3.65 -4.98
CA SER A 468 18.47 -5.05 -5.00
C SER A 468 19.55 -5.99 -4.51
N GLY A 469 19.19 -6.86 -3.56
CA GLY A 469 19.99 -8.00 -3.14
C GLY A 469 19.88 -9.20 -4.09
N ASP A 470 18.99 -9.18 -5.10
CA ASP A 470 18.95 -10.22 -6.13
C ASP A 470 20.15 -10.03 -7.08
N VAL A 471 21.25 -10.73 -6.79
CA VAL A 471 22.54 -10.61 -7.48
C VAL A 471 22.74 -11.63 -8.60
N GLY A 472 21.77 -12.54 -8.82
CA GLY A 472 21.83 -13.52 -9.89
C GLY A 472 20.66 -14.51 -9.85
N PRO A 473 20.54 -15.39 -10.86
CA PRO A 473 19.45 -16.37 -10.93
C PRO A 473 19.38 -17.23 -9.66
N SER A 474 18.31 -17.07 -8.88
CA SER A 474 18.13 -17.73 -7.58
C SER A 474 19.23 -17.45 -6.55
N LEU A 475 19.96 -16.34 -6.70
CA LEU A 475 21.06 -15.95 -5.83
C LEU A 475 20.79 -14.58 -5.21
N ALA A 476 20.56 -14.58 -3.89
CA ALA A 476 20.39 -13.36 -3.11
C ALA A 476 21.65 -13.06 -2.28
N ALA A 477 22.09 -11.81 -2.31
CA ALA A 477 23.07 -11.26 -1.39
C ALA A 477 22.57 -11.37 0.05
N TYR A 478 23.49 -11.49 1.01
CA TYR A 478 23.12 -11.52 2.42
C TYR A 478 22.51 -10.17 2.84
N HIS A 479 23.16 -9.07 2.45
CA HIS A 479 22.72 -7.71 2.74
C HIS A 479 22.61 -6.93 1.43
N VAL A 480 21.57 -6.10 1.28
CA VAL A 480 21.59 -5.09 0.21
C VAL A 480 22.65 -4.05 0.53
N ILE A 481 22.72 -3.61 1.79
CA ILE A 481 23.71 -2.65 2.29
C ILE A 481 24.37 -3.23 3.56
N TYR A 482 25.70 -3.22 3.60
CA TYR A 482 26.48 -3.54 4.78
C TYR A 482 27.38 -2.35 5.10
N ASN A 483 27.16 -1.75 6.27
CA ASN A 483 27.95 -0.65 6.79
C ASN A 483 28.88 -1.21 7.88
N PRO A 484 30.16 -1.52 7.56
CA PRO A 484 31.10 -2.02 8.55
C PRO A 484 31.51 -0.94 9.57
N SER A 485 31.91 -1.38 10.76
CA SER A 485 32.29 -0.50 11.89
C SER A 485 33.48 0.41 11.60
N SER A 486 34.33 0.05 10.65
CA SER A 486 35.46 0.88 10.20
C SER A 486 35.04 2.18 9.52
N LEU A 487 33.80 2.30 9.04
CA LEU A 487 33.32 3.52 8.36
C LEU A 487 32.98 4.66 9.31
N ASN A 488 32.70 4.38 10.59
CA ASN A 488 32.31 5.40 11.58
C ASN A 488 31.19 6.33 11.06
N LEU A 489 30.13 5.76 10.49
CA LEU A 489 29.04 6.52 9.90
C LEU A 489 28.29 7.31 10.98
N THR A 490 28.13 8.61 10.75
CA THR A 490 27.28 9.49 11.55
C THR A 490 26.02 9.84 10.77
N SER A 491 25.13 10.66 11.34
CA SER A 491 23.90 11.10 10.68
C SER A 491 24.12 11.92 9.41
N SER A 492 25.36 12.36 9.16
CA SER A 492 25.79 13.00 7.92
C SER A 492 25.80 12.06 6.71
N ALA A 493 25.95 10.75 6.93
CA ALA A 493 25.79 9.74 5.89
C ALA A 493 24.30 9.50 5.67
N ARG A 494 23.78 9.86 4.49
CA ARG A 494 22.34 9.87 4.23
C ARG A 494 21.98 8.99 3.05
N LEU A 495 20.94 8.17 3.20
CA LEU A 495 20.32 7.41 2.13
C LEU A 495 18.88 7.91 1.98
N ASP A 496 18.50 8.41 0.81
CA ASP A 496 17.19 9.01 0.59
C ASP A 496 16.54 8.53 -0.70
N GLY A 497 15.35 7.93 -0.59
CA GLY A 497 14.50 7.70 -1.74
C GLY A 497 14.87 6.45 -2.52
N PHE A 498 14.86 5.30 -1.85
CA PHE A 498 15.12 4.00 -2.49
C PHE A 498 14.09 2.94 -2.09
N VAL A 499 13.85 2.00 -2.99
CA VAL A 499 13.31 0.69 -2.62
C VAL A 499 14.49 -0.23 -2.31
N ILE A 500 14.50 -0.86 -1.13
CA ILE A 500 15.56 -1.76 -0.65
C ILE A 500 14.92 -3.14 -0.51
N SER A 501 15.33 -4.08 -1.35
CA SER A 501 14.64 -5.38 -1.45
C SER A 501 15.57 -6.51 -1.89
N GLY A 502 15.14 -7.75 -1.64
CA GLY A 502 15.81 -8.95 -2.15
C GLY A 502 17.06 -9.39 -1.36
N GLY A 503 17.36 -8.76 -0.22
CA GLY A 503 18.39 -9.26 0.67
C GLY A 503 17.93 -10.51 1.44
N ASN A 504 18.83 -11.49 1.60
CA ASN A 504 18.55 -12.77 2.24
C ASN A 504 19.74 -13.24 3.09
N ALA A 505 19.80 -12.76 4.33
CA ALA A 505 20.85 -13.08 5.31
C ALA A 505 20.60 -14.47 5.96
N ASN A 506 20.97 -15.51 5.22
CA ASN A 506 20.87 -16.92 5.63
C ASN A 506 22.22 -17.67 5.49
N GLY A 507 23.33 -16.96 5.71
CA GLY A 507 24.68 -17.55 5.66
C GLY A 507 25.01 -18.40 6.88
N LEU A 508 26.30 -18.60 7.14
CA LEU A 508 26.79 -19.40 8.27
C LEU A 508 27.53 -18.58 9.33
N LEU A 509 27.97 -17.36 8.98
CA LEU A 509 28.65 -16.45 9.91
C LEU A 509 27.65 -15.51 10.56
N ASP A 510 27.92 -15.06 11.78
CA ASP A 510 27.05 -14.17 12.53
C ASP A 510 26.63 -12.90 11.76
N ASN A 511 27.58 -12.29 11.03
CA ASN A 511 27.27 -11.12 10.22
C ASN A 511 26.37 -11.44 9.02
N GLN A 512 26.34 -12.69 8.53
CA GLN A 512 25.53 -13.15 7.38
C GLN A 512 24.15 -13.67 7.77
N LEU A 513 23.79 -13.66 9.06
CA LEU A 513 22.51 -14.14 9.58
C LEU A 513 21.52 -12.99 9.86
N ASN A 514 21.98 -11.74 9.81
CA ASN A 514 21.24 -10.57 10.29
C ASN A 514 21.13 -9.48 9.22
N GLY A 515 20.09 -8.64 9.27
CA GLY A 515 20.01 -7.43 8.45
C GLY A 515 19.92 -7.70 6.96
N GLY A 516 18.81 -8.27 6.48
CA GLY A 516 18.65 -8.59 5.05
C GLY A 516 18.71 -7.35 4.15
N GLY A 517 18.02 -6.26 4.53
CA GLY A 517 18.10 -4.99 3.83
C GLY A 517 19.41 -4.25 4.15
N ILE A 518 19.57 -3.81 5.40
CA ILE A 518 20.73 -3.08 5.89
C ILE A 518 21.27 -3.75 7.14
N TYR A 519 22.58 -3.94 7.19
CA TYR A 519 23.30 -4.23 8.42
C TYR A 519 24.17 -3.03 8.77
N ASN A 520 23.85 -2.37 9.88
CA ASN A 520 24.63 -1.29 10.49
C ASN A 520 25.51 -1.86 11.59
N ASP A 521 26.83 -1.93 11.36
CA ASP A 521 27.78 -2.44 12.33
C ASP A 521 28.43 -1.28 13.08
N GLY A 522 27.99 -1.04 14.31
CA GLY A 522 28.60 -0.07 15.21
C GLY A 522 29.51 -0.71 16.24
N SER A 523 29.86 -2.01 16.12
CA SER A 523 30.41 -2.79 17.24
C SER A 523 31.85 -2.43 17.59
N GLY A 524 32.14 -2.36 18.90
CA GLY A 524 33.47 -2.07 19.44
C GLY A 524 33.65 -0.64 19.94
N SER A 525 34.60 -0.45 20.85
CA SER A 525 34.89 0.85 21.47
C SER A 525 35.33 1.88 20.42
N GLY A 526 34.66 3.03 20.40
CA GLY A 526 34.94 4.14 19.48
C GLY A 526 34.29 4.03 18.11
N HIS A 527 33.56 2.94 17.82
CA HIS A 527 32.84 2.77 16.55
C HIS A 527 31.42 3.32 16.61
N VAL A 528 31.00 3.94 15.50
CA VAL A 528 29.67 4.55 15.35
C VAL A 528 29.07 4.17 13.99
N CYS A 529 27.80 3.77 13.96
CA CYS A 529 27.06 3.54 12.72
C CYS A 529 25.63 4.08 12.84
N ASN A 530 25.48 5.39 12.69
CA ASN A 530 24.22 6.13 12.88
C ASN A 530 23.78 6.86 11.59
N PRO A 531 23.62 6.19 10.44
CA PRO A 531 23.21 6.86 9.21
C PRO A 531 21.80 7.45 9.30
N THR A 532 21.52 8.46 8.47
CA THR A 532 20.17 8.96 8.22
C THR A 532 19.56 8.23 7.02
N ILE A 533 18.40 7.61 7.19
CA ILE A 533 17.69 6.88 6.14
C ILE A 533 16.31 7.52 5.98
N ALA A 534 16.01 8.04 4.79
CA ALA A 534 14.82 8.84 4.54
C ALA A 534 14.04 8.40 3.30
N ASN A 535 12.71 8.48 3.32
CA ASN A 535 11.85 8.22 2.15
C ASN A 535 12.11 6.85 1.48
N CYS A 536 12.52 5.84 2.26
CA CYS A 536 12.87 4.52 1.75
C CYS A 536 11.76 3.49 1.99
N LEU A 537 11.57 2.58 1.04
CA LEU A 537 10.74 1.39 1.18
C LEU A 537 11.63 0.16 1.39
N PHE A 538 11.50 -0.52 2.52
CA PHE A 538 12.09 -1.81 2.79
C PHE A 538 11.06 -2.91 2.53
N ALA A 539 11.25 -3.68 1.46
CA ALA A 539 10.28 -4.67 1.04
C ALA A 539 10.89 -6.05 0.85
N ASN A 540 10.24 -7.07 1.43
CA ASN A 540 10.54 -8.48 1.21
C ASN A 540 12.00 -8.89 1.48
N ASN A 541 12.65 -8.26 2.46
CA ASN A 541 13.98 -8.66 2.92
C ASN A 541 13.86 -9.77 3.97
N GLN A 542 14.81 -10.70 3.96
CA GLN A 542 14.72 -11.94 4.74
C GLN A 542 15.99 -12.22 5.53
N THR A 543 15.85 -12.80 6.71
CA THR A 543 16.98 -13.31 7.51
C THR A 543 16.61 -14.60 8.24
N SER A 544 17.65 -15.37 8.57
CA SER A 544 17.54 -16.56 9.41
C SER A 544 17.74 -16.31 10.92
N ALA A 545 18.12 -15.10 11.32
CA ALA A 545 18.21 -14.70 12.71
C ALA A 545 17.45 -13.38 12.96
N TYR A 546 18.10 -12.22 12.82
CA TYR A 546 17.57 -10.95 13.32
C TYR A 546 17.49 -9.84 12.27
N GLY A 547 16.43 -9.02 12.30
CA GLY A 547 16.35 -7.78 11.52
C GLY A 547 16.12 -8.00 10.03
N GLY A 548 14.91 -8.40 9.62
CA GLY A 548 14.56 -8.65 8.21
C GLY A 548 14.97 -7.50 7.29
N ALA A 549 14.53 -6.28 7.63
CA ALA A 549 14.92 -5.08 6.91
C ALA A 549 16.22 -4.48 7.42
N ILE A 550 16.34 -4.20 8.72
CA ILE A 550 17.49 -3.50 9.31
C ILE A 550 17.95 -4.23 10.57
N TYR A 551 19.26 -4.45 10.65
CA TYR A 551 19.94 -4.82 11.89
C TYR A 551 20.88 -3.70 12.32
N ASN A 552 20.74 -3.24 13.57
CA ASN A 552 21.55 -2.20 14.19
C ASN A 552 22.42 -2.82 15.29
N GLY A 553 23.72 -3.00 15.02
CA GLY A 553 24.67 -3.72 15.87
C GLY A 553 25.52 -2.80 16.74
N GLY A 554 24.94 -2.17 17.75
CA GLY A 554 25.65 -1.31 18.71
C GLY A 554 26.31 -2.10 19.85
N ARG A 555 27.09 -3.14 19.52
CA ARG A 555 27.62 -4.08 20.51
C ARG A 555 28.94 -3.63 21.13
N ASN A 556 29.27 -4.13 22.32
CA ASN A 556 30.62 -4.01 22.94
C ASN A 556 31.16 -2.58 22.98
N SER A 557 30.48 -1.69 23.70
CA SER A 557 30.76 -0.24 23.80
C SER A 557 30.62 0.56 22.49
N GLY A 558 30.07 -0.07 21.45
CA GLY A 558 29.77 0.53 20.16
C GLY A 558 28.42 1.26 20.12
N LEU A 559 28.21 2.08 19.07
CA LEU A 559 26.97 2.84 18.86
C LEU A 559 26.36 2.56 17.49
N SER A 560 25.09 2.17 17.45
CA SER A 560 24.33 1.99 16.20
C SER A 560 22.88 2.45 16.36
N SER A 561 22.64 3.75 16.25
CA SER A 561 21.37 4.44 16.47
C SER A 561 21.00 5.27 15.23
N PRO A 562 20.60 4.65 14.10
CA PRO A 562 20.25 5.39 12.89
C PRO A 562 19.02 6.28 13.07
N THR A 563 18.88 7.27 12.19
CA THR A 563 17.68 8.11 12.08
C THR A 563 16.86 7.66 10.88
N LEU A 564 15.59 7.32 11.09
CA LEU A 564 14.64 6.84 10.09
C LEU A 564 13.51 7.86 9.92
N ILE A 565 13.31 8.36 8.70
CA ILE A 565 12.33 9.43 8.41
C ILE A 565 11.51 9.03 7.18
N ASN A 566 10.18 9.06 7.27
CA ASN A 566 9.30 8.82 6.12
C ASN A 566 9.54 7.45 5.44
N CYS A 567 9.89 6.41 6.21
CA CYS A 567 10.20 5.09 5.67
C CYS A 567 9.01 4.12 5.82
N ALA A 568 8.88 3.19 4.89
CA ALA A 568 7.91 2.10 4.98
C ALA A 568 8.61 0.73 5.00
N PHE A 569 8.13 -0.18 5.85
CA PHE A 569 8.64 -1.52 6.05
C PHE A 569 7.52 -2.51 5.78
N THR A 570 7.59 -3.22 4.65
CA THR A 570 6.50 -4.06 4.18
C THR A 570 6.95 -5.48 3.91
N GLY A 571 6.31 -6.46 4.56
CA GLY A 571 6.53 -7.88 4.25
C GLY A 571 7.95 -8.38 4.51
N ASN A 572 8.71 -7.74 5.40
CA ASN A 572 10.04 -8.22 5.77
C ASN A 572 9.91 -9.38 6.78
N TYR A 573 10.85 -10.31 6.72
CA TYR A 573 10.82 -11.54 7.50
C TYR A 573 12.14 -11.80 8.22
N ALA A 574 12.08 -12.15 9.50
CA ALA A 574 13.21 -12.70 10.23
C ALA A 574 12.77 -14.00 10.91
N ARG A 575 13.55 -15.07 10.79
CA ARG A 575 13.18 -16.35 11.41
C ARG A 575 13.09 -16.24 12.94
N ILE A 576 13.95 -15.44 13.58
CA ILE A 576 13.94 -15.25 15.02
C ILE A 576 13.21 -13.95 15.35
N ASP A 577 13.91 -12.81 15.47
CA ASP A 577 13.29 -11.59 15.99
C ASP A 577 13.53 -10.35 15.11
N GLY A 578 12.63 -9.37 15.19
CA GLY A 578 12.77 -8.11 14.46
C GLY A 578 12.52 -8.30 12.96
N GLY A 579 11.29 -8.67 12.58
CA GLY A 579 10.97 -8.91 11.17
C GLY A 579 11.22 -7.69 10.28
N ALA A 580 11.07 -6.47 10.79
CA ALA A 580 11.61 -5.27 10.16
C ALA A 580 12.95 -4.84 10.79
N ILE A 581 12.96 -4.39 12.04
CA ILE A 581 14.14 -3.78 12.67
C ILE A 581 14.55 -4.59 13.90
N TYR A 582 15.85 -4.87 14.03
CA TYR A 582 16.44 -5.38 15.26
C TYR A 582 17.51 -4.43 15.77
N ASN A 583 17.33 -3.94 17.00
CA ASN A 583 18.23 -3.04 17.69
C ASN A 583 19.01 -3.82 18.74
N ASP A 584 20.31 -4.00 18.51
CA ASP A 584 21.20 -4.78 19.37
C ASP A 584 22.14 -3.87 20.16
N GLY A 585 21.76 -3.61 21.40
CA GLY A 585 22.54 -2.84 22.36
C GLY A 585 23.40 -3.71 23.28
N PHE A 586 23.74 -4.95 22.93
CA PHE A 586 24.51 -5.83 23.83
C PHE A 586 25.84 -5.21 24.26
N LEU A 587 25.97 -4.87 25.55
CA LEU A 587 27.11 -4.13 26.13
C LEU A 587 27.40 -2.78 25.44
N GLY A 588 26.46 -2.20 24.69
CA GLY A 588 26.62 -0.93 23.98
C GLY A 588 25.29 -0.19 23.79
N VAL A 589 25.11 0.53 22.68
CA VAL A 589 23.93 1.39 22.45
C VAL A 589 23.35 1.21 21.04
N SER A 590 22.06 0.88 20.97
CA SER A 590 21.28 0.82 19.73
C SER A 590 19.88 1.41 19.94
N SER A 591 19.75 2.73 19.83
CA SER A 591 18.53 3.50 20.14
C SER A 591 18.13 4.40 18.96
N PRO A 592 17.59 3.85 17.85
CA PRO A 592 17.26 4.65 16.68
C PRO A 592 16.15 5.67 16.95
N SER A 593 16.14 6.75 16.16
CA SER A 593 15.02 7.70 16.10
C SER A 593 14.21 7.43 14.85
N ILE A 594 12.91 7.23 15.00
CA ILE A 594 12.01 6.77 13.94
C ILE A 594 10.83 7.75 13.87
N THR A 595 10.73 8.49 12.77
CA THR A 595 9.70 9.52 12.59
C THR A 595 8.95 9.27 11.30
N ASN A 596 7.62 9.38 11.33
CA ASN A 596 6.75 9.23 10.17
C ASN A 596 6.98 7.89 9.44
N CYS A 597 7.05 6.77 10.15
CA CYS A 597 7.34 5.47 9.51
C CYS A 597 6.16 4.51 9.60
N LEU A 598 6.03 3.64 8.60
CA LEU A 598 4.95 2.67 8.50
C LEU A 598 5.50 1.23 8.48
N PHE A 599 4.96 0.35 9.34
CA PHE A 599 5.33 -1.07 9.45
C PHE A 599 4.12 -1.94 9.13
N VAL A 600 4.13 -2.62 7.97
CA VAL A 600 3.00 -3.42 7.48
C VAL A 600 3.39 -4.86 7.20
N GLY A 601 2.70 -5.82 7.81
CA GLY A 601 2.83 -7.23 7.42
C GLY A 601 4.21 -7.84 7.63
N ASN A 602 5.04 -7.27 8.51
CA ASN A 602 6.34 -7.85 8.84
C ASN A 602 6.16 -9.07 9.75
N GLN A 603 7.01 -10.07 9.59
CA GLN A 603 6.79 -11.40 10.12
C GLN A 603 8.02 -11.97 10.84
N THR A 604 7.77 -12.71 11.92
CA THR A 604 8.77 -13.55 12.60
C THR A 604 8.18 -14.89 13.02
N ASN A 605 9.03 -15.87 13.39
CA ASN A 605 8.53 -17.10 14.04
C ASN A 605 8.62 -17.04 15.56
N THR A 606 9.41 -16.11 16.14
CA THR A 606 9.55 -15.99 17.60
C THR A 606 8.97 -14.69 18.12
N THR A 607 9.66 -13.55 18.05
CA THR A 607 9.15 -12.33 18.69
C THR A 607 9.42 -11.04 17.94
N GLY A 608 8.65 -9.99 18.25
CA GLY A 608 8.88 -8.63 17.75
C GLY A 608 8.85 -8.53 16.22
N ALA A 609 7.70 -8.79 15.60
CA ALA A 609 7.66 -8.92 14.15
C ALA A 609 7.95 -7.61 13.39
N ALA A 610 7.66 -6.45 13.99
CA ALA A 610 8.12 -5.17 13.44
C ALA A 610 9.48 -4.80 14.05
N ILE A 611 9.57 -4.60 15.36
CA ILE A 611 10.77 -4.08 16.01
C ILE A 611 11.14 -4.92 17.23
N THR A 612 12.41 -5.29 17.34
CA THR A 612 12.98 -5.86 18.56
C THR A 612 14.07 -4.94 19.12
N ASN A 613 13.99 -4.65 20.41
CA ASN A 613 14.95 -3.88 21.19
C ASN A 613 15.63 -4.80 22.20
N MET A 614 16.89 -5.14 21.91
CA MET A 614 17.71 -6.04 22.71
C MET A 614 18.75 -5.23 23.47
N ALA A 615 18.47 -4.91 24.74
CA ALA A 615 19.30 -4.08 25.61
C ALA A 615 20.10 -4.89 26.64
N ARG A 616 20.55 -6.11 26.31
CA ARG A 616 21.27 -6.97 27.26
C ARG A 616 22.55 -6.28 27.76
N GLN A 617 22.61 -5.95 29.05
CA GLN A 617 23.72 -5.24 29.69
C GLN A 617 24.14 -3.93 29.00
N GLY A 618 23.24 -3.32 28.21
CA GLY A 618 23.50 -2.09 27.48
C GLY A 618 22.21 -1.30 27.30
N THR A 619 22.03 -0.62 26.16
CA THR A 619 20.85 0.25 25.93
C THR A 619 20.25 0.03 24.54
N ALA A 620 18.93 -0.18 24.50
CA ALA A 620 18.14 -0.15 23.27
C ALA A 620 16.79 0.53 23.54
N SER A 621 16.76 1.86 23.39
CA SER A 621 15.63 2.72 23.78
C SER A 621 15.22 3.61 22.60
N PRO A 622 14.60 3.06 21.55
CA PRO A 622 14.21 3.84 20.38
C PRO A 622 13.14 4.89 20.70
N THR A 623 13.13 5.95 19.92
CA THR A 623 12.07 6.96 19.94
C THR A 623 11.25 6.86 18.66
N LEU A 624 9.93 6.76 18.79
CA LEU A 624 9.01 6.64 17.67
C LEU A 624 8.00 7.77 17.72
N VAL A 625 7.92 8.53 16.64
CA VAL A 625 6.98 9.65 16.50
C VAL A 625 6.20 9.46 15.22
N ASN A 626 4.88 9.58 15.28
CA ASN A 626 4.03 9.53 14.10
C ASN A 626 4.14 8.22 13.29
N CYS A 627 4.21 7.06 13.95
CA CYS A 627 4.44 5.78 13.28
C CYS A 627 3.20 4.88 13.25
N GLY A 628 3.04 4.11 12.18
CA GLY A 628 1.93 3.16 12.02
C GLY A 628 2.40 1.70 12.04
N PHE A 629 1.67 0.82 12.72
CA PHE A 629 1.92 -0.62 12.80
C PHE A 629 0.65 -1.39 12.44
N LEU A 630 0.66 -2.04 11.27
CA LEU A 630 -0.49 -2.73 10.72
C LEU A 630 -0.15 -4.19 10.40
N ASN A 631 -0.89 -5.13 10.99
CA ASN A 631 -0.85 -6.55 10.63
C ASN A 631 0.54 -7.20 10.72
N ASN A 632 1.39 -6.79 11.65
CA ASN A 632 2.67 -7.48 11.90
C ASN A 632 2.43 -8.75 12.72
N SER A 633 3.15 -9.85 12.42
CA SER A 633 2.83 -11.17 12.98
C SER A 633 4.06 -11.94 13.47
N ALA A 634 4.06 -12.31 14.75
CA ALA A 634 5.04 -13.21 15.35
C ALA A 634 4.44 -14.64 15.42
N GLY A 635 4.56 -15.39 14.32
CA GLY A 635 3.92 -16.68 14.05
C GLY A 635 4.27 -17.76 15.07
N GLY A 636 3.50 -17.83 16.16
CA GLY A 636 3.65 -18.82 17.23
C GLY A 636 4.44 -18.34 18.46
N GLY A 637 4.92 -17.09 18.48
CA GLY A 637 5.61 -16.52 19.65
C GLY A 637 4.95 -15.24 20.18
N ASN A 638 5.75 -14.27 20.66
CA ASN A 638 5.28 -13.16 21.50
C ASN A 638 5.63 -11.78 20.91
N GLY A 639 4.89 -10.72 21.23
CA GLY A 639 5.25 -9.37 20.75
C GLY A 639 4.97 -9.20 19.25
N GLY A 640 3.70 -9.17 18.85
CA GLY A 640 3.32 -9.20 17.44
C GLY A 640 3.81 -7.99 16.65
N ALA A 641 3.93 -6.81 17.27
CA ALA A 641 4.67 -5.68 16.68
C ALA A 641 6.04 -5.50 17.34
N ILE A 642 6.11 -5.44 18.67
CA ILE A 642 7.29 -4.97 19.39
C ILE A 642 7.76 -5.98 20.44
N ASN A 643 9.06 -6.23 20.48
CA ASN A 643 9.71 -6.93 21.58
C ASN A 643 10.75 -6.04 22.26
N ASN A 644 10.62 -5.82 23.57
CA ASN A 644 11.55 -5.06 24.39
C ASN A 644 12.18 -6.00 25.43
N PHE A 645 13.49 -6.22 25.34
CA PHE A 645 14.18 -7.20 26.17
C PHE A 645 15.48 -6.59 26.74
N ALA A 646 15.57 -6.44 28.06
CA ALA A 646 16.62 -5.65 28.69
C ALA A 646 17.40 -6.36 29.83
N PRO A 647 17.80 -7.63 29.70
CA PRO A 647 18.43 -8.33 30.81
C PRO A 647 19.72 -7.63 31.28
N GLY A 648 19.69 -7.11 32.51
CA GLY A 648 20.77 -6.31 33.11
C GLY A 648 21.08 -4.98 32.42
N GLY A 649 20.22 -4.45 31.56
CA GLY A 649 20.42 -3.18 30.84
C GLY A 649 19.19 -2.28 30.82
N ASN A 650 19.09 -1.38 29.83
CA ASN A 650 18.06 -0.33 29.75
C ASN A 650 17.30 -0.34 28.42
N CYS A 651 15.98 -0.56 28.47
CA CYS A 651 15.07 -0.47 27.33
C CYS A 651 13.88 0.42 27.67
N LEU A 652 13.96 1.69 27.27
CA LEU A 652 12.99 2.73 27.60
C LEU A 652 12.36 3.34 26.33
N PRO A 653 11.71 2.55 25.46
CA PRO A 653 11.19 3.05 24.20
C PRO A 653 10.01 4.01 24.43
N THR A 654 9.94 5.05 23.61
CA THR A 654 8.84 6.01 23.62
C THR A 654 8.12 6.04 22.28
N PHE A 655 6.78 6.10 22.34
CA PHE A 655 5.91 6.16 21.18
C PHE A 655 5.01 7.38 21.33
N THR A 656 5.08 8.32 20.41
CA THR A 656 4.20 9.50 20.40
C THR A 656 3.39 9.51 19.11
N ASN A 657 2.06 9.65 19.24
CA ASN A 657 1.15 9.69 18.08
C ASN A 657 1.36 8.49 17.15
N CYS A 658 1.37 7.28 17.70
CA CYS A 658 1.51 6.06 16.92
C CYS A 658 0.17 5.30 16.86
N SER A 659 -0.08 4.61 15.75
CA SER A 659 -1.29 3.79 15.55
C SER A 659 -0.92 2.33 15.40
N PHE A 660 -1.61 1.45 16.13
CA PHE A 660 -1.41 0.01 16.12
C PHE A 660 -2.73 -0.70 15.79
N GLN A 661 -2.74 -1.51 14.73
CA GLN A 661 -3.89 -2.33 14.35
C GLN A 661 -3.53 -3.72 13.88
N GLY A 662 -4.24 -4.73 14.37
CA GLY A 662 -4.23 -6.08 13.80
C GLY A 662 -2.91 -6.84 13.93
N ASN A 663 -2.03 -6.45 14.85
CA ASN A 663 -0.79 -7.20 15.08
C ASN A 663 -1.10 -8.48 15.84
N ILE A 664 -0.38 -9.57 15.53
CA ILE A 664 -0.73 -10.93 15.97
C ILE A 664 0.46 -11.59 16.66
N ALA A 665 0.23 -12.12 17.85
CA ALA A 665 1.12 -13.02 18.58
C ALA A 665 0.31 -13.85 19.59
N ASN A 666 0.92 -14.88 20.19
CA ASN A 666 0.29 -15.67 21.26
C ASN A 666 0.17 -14.88 22.57
N TYR A 667 1.19 -14.09 22.91
CA TYR A 667 1.21 -13.21 24.08
C TYR A 667 1.78 -11.84 23.69
N GLY A 668 1.17 -10.75 24.16
CA GLY A 668 1.58 -9.39 23.81
C GLY A 668 1.46 -9.15 22.31
N SER A 669 0.26 -9.24 21.74
CA SER A 669 0.03 -9.05 20.30
C SER A 669 0.53 -7.71 19.77
N LEU A 670 0.52 -6.66 20.58
CA LEU A 670 1.20 -5.41 20.28
C LEU A 670 2.65 -5.48 20.77
N MET A 671 2.85 -5.67 22.07
CA MET A 671 4.17 -5.52 22.68
C MET A 671 4.42 -6.50 23.81
N ILE A 672 5.63 -7.04 23.84
CA ILE A 672 6.22 -7.70 25.01
C ILE A 672 7.34 -6.84 25.58
N SER A 673 7.40 -6.72 26.91
CA SER A 673 8.47 -6.04 27.63
C SER A 673 9.02 -6.92 28.74
N ALA A 674 10.33 -7.13 28.81
CA ALA A 674 10.97 -7.86 29.89
C ALA A 674 12.27 -7.21 30.38
N GLY A 675 12.35 -7.00 31.70
CA GLY A 675 13.50 -6.35 32.36
C GLY A 675 14.62 -7.31 32.77
N LEU A 676 14.29 -8.43 33.44
CA LEU A 676 15.22 -9.48 33.88
C LEU A 676 16.56 -8.93 34.45
N ASP A 677 16.52 -8.37 35.67
CA ASP A 677 17.63 -7.67 36.35
C ASP A 677 18.05 -6.32 35.72
N GLY A 678 17.40 -5.89 34.63
CA GLY A 678 17.50 -4.54 34.06
C GLY A 678 16.20 -3.74 34.13
N ILE A 679 16.17 -2.58 33.46
CA ILE A 679 15.02 -1.68 33.39
C ILE A 679 14.40 -1.76 31.99
N CYS A 680 13.14 -2.17 31.92
CA CYS A 680 12.37 -2.19 30.69
C CYS A 680 11.01 -1.50 30.92
N GLN A 681 10.84 -0.28 30.40
CA GLN A 681 9.64 0.53 30.60
C GLN A 681 9.26 1.27 29.32
N SER A 682 8.14 0.90 28.73
CA SER A 682 7.65 1.54 27.50
C SER A 682 6.67 2.65 27.82
N THR A 683 6.78 3.79 27.15
CA THR A 683 5.82 4.91 27.29
C THR A 683 5.15 5.20 25.96
N LEU A 684 3.83 5.15 25.93
CA LEU A 684 3.02 5.53 24.77
C LEU A 684 2.22 6.78 25.12
N ILE A 685 2.28 7.79 24.24
CA ILE A 685 1.63 9.09 24.37
C ILE A 685 0.80 9.34 23.11
N ASN A 686 -0.45 9.76 23.23
CA ASN A 686 -1.32 10.07 22.09
C ASN A 686 -1.45 8.89 21.11
N CYS A 687 -1.39 7.64 21.56
CA CYS A 687 -1.40 6.49 20.66
C CYS A 687 -2.80 5.88 20.52
N VAL A 688 -3.08 5.23 19.39
CA VAL A 688 -4.32 4.45 19.18
C VAL A 688 -3.96 2.98 19.05
N LEU A 689 -4.53 2.15 19.92
CA LEU A 689 -4.27 0.72 20.00
C LEU A 689 -5.58 -0.03 19.86
N PHE A 690 -5.79 -0.69 18.72
CA PHE A 690 -7.04 -1.40 18.46
C PHE A 690 -6.83 -2.70 17.70
N ASN A 691 -7.80 -3.62 17.82
CA ASN A 691 -7.75 -4.94 17.19
C ASN A 691 -6.44 -5.67 17.51
N GLN A 692 -6.01 -5.60 18.77
CA GLN A 692 -4.86 -6.34 19.29
C GLN A 692 -5.34 -7.63 20.00
N GLY A 693 -6.65 -7.79 20.21
CA GLY A 693 -7.19 -8.85 21.06
C GLY A 693 -6.98 -8.56 22.55
N SER A 694 -7.36 -9.51 23.41
CA SER A 694 -7.37 -9.31 24.87
C SER A 694 -5.98 -9.21 25.53
N ASN A 695 -4.90 -9.55 24.81
CA ASN A 695 -3.55 -9.65 25.35
C ASN A 695 -2.55 -8.76 24.58
N ALA A 696 -2.87 -7.47 24.46
CA ALA A 696 -2.04 -6.51 23.71
C ALA A 696 -0.64 -6.36 24.31
N PHE A 697 -0.52 -6.43 25.64
CA PHE A 697 0.72 -6.28 26.38
C PHE A 697 1.06 -7.54 27.14
N TYR A 698 2.35 -7.86 27.20
CA TYR A 698 2.89 -8.86 28.13
C TYR A 698 4.11 -8.28 28.84
N ASN A 699 4.05 -8.18 30.17
CA ASN A 699 5.11 -7.58 30.98
C ASN A 699 5.73 -8.62 31.93
N ASN A 700 7.05 -8.75 31.88
CA ASN A 700 7.82 -9.58 32.82
C ASN A 700 8.90 -8.74 33.51
N LEU A 701 8.69 -8.40 34.79
CA LEU A 701 9.55 -7.47 35.54
C LEU A 701 9.76 -6.16 34.78
N SER A 702 8.68 -5.61 34.24
CA SER A 702 8.65 -4.44 33.35
C SER A 702 7.31 -3.72 33.47
N SER A 703 7.17 -2.57 32.81
CA SER A 703 5.89 -1.86 32.73
C SER A 703 5.65 -1.18 31.39
N VAL A 704 4.37 -1.01 31.05
CA VAL A 704 3.92 -0.14 29.96
C VAL A 704 3.09 0.98 30.56
N ARG A 705 3.41 2.23 30.19
CA ARG A 705 2.66 3.42 30.60
C ARG A 705 1.97 4.03 29.38
N LEU A 706 0.67 4.26 29.52
CA LEU A 706 -0.15 4.93 28.51
C LEU A 706 -0.57 6.30 29.03
N LEU A 707 -0.44 7.33 28.19
CA LEU A 707 -0.83 8.70 28.48
C LEU A 707 -1.60 9.28 27.30
N SER A 708 -2.85 9.70 27.52
CA SER A 708 -3.73 10.24 26.48
C SER A 708 -3.83 9.31 25.27
N CYS A 709 -3.98 8.01 25.49
CA CYS A 709 -4.13 7.01 24.43
C CYS A 709 -5.59 6.56 24.28
N LEU A 710 -5.97 6.12 23.08
CA LEU A 710 -7.23 5.40 22.82
C LEU A 710 -6.94 3.90 22.74
N ILE A 711 -7.59 3.12 23.59
CA ILE A 711 -7.39 1.67 23.69
C ILE A 711 -8.68 0.88 23.54
N GLU A 712 -8.57 -0.34 23.01
CA GLU A 712 -9.66 -1.32 23.04
C GLU A 712 -10.02 -1.66 24.49
N SER A 713 -11.32 -1.67 24.82
CA SER A 713 -11.80 -1.78 26.22
C SER A 713 -11.39 -3.08 26.94
N THR A 714 -10.96 -4.10 26.20
CA THR A 714 -10.49 -5.39 26.75
C THR A 714 -8.99 -5.44 26.99
N THR A 715 -8.25 -4.37 26.68
CA THR A 715 -6.80 -4.30 26.89
C THR A 715 -6.47 -4.34 28.38
N ILE A 716 -5.46 -5.12 28.77
CA ILE A 716 -4.96 -5.26 30.16
C ILE A 716 -3.43 -5.10 30.21
N ASP A 717 -2.84 -5.24 31.39
CA ASP A 717 -1.38 -5.21 31.61
C ASP A 717 -0.69 -3.90 31.19
N TYR A 718 -1.23 -2.77 31.63
CA TYR A 718 -0.61 -1.44 31.53
C TYR A 718 -0.90 -0.61 32.77
N THR A 719 -0.12 0.46 32.97
CA THR A 719 -0.35 1.44 34.03
C THR A 719 -1.28 2.55 33.52
N THR A 720 -2.34 2.83 34.27
CA THR A 720 -3.43 3.71 33.85
C THR A 720 -3.13 5.19 34.11
N ASP A 721 -3.63 6.04 33.23
CA ASP A 721 -3.69 7.50 33.38
C ASP A 721 -5.14 7.92 33.11
N PRO A 722 -5.73 8.85 33.88
CA PRO A 722 -7.12 9.29 33.69
C PRO A 722 -7.43 9.90 32.31
N SER A 723 -6.40 10.33 31.57
CA SER A 723 -6.55 10.88 30.21
C SER A 723 -6.73 9.82 29.12
N ASN A 724 -6.53 8.53 29.43
CA ASN A 724 -6.74 7.47 28.45
C ASN A 724 -8.24 7.24 28.18
N LEU A 725 -8.58 7.04 26.92
CA LEU A 725 -9.94 6.75 26.45
C LEU A 725 -10.07 5.28 26.08
N THR A 726 -11.29 4.75 26.17
CA THR A 726 -11.60 3.37 25.72
C THR A 726 -12.66 3.39 24.63
N ALA A 727 -12.59 2.43 23.71
CA ALA A 727 -13.61 2.20 22.69
C ALA A 727 -13.92 0.70 22.53
N THR A 728 -15.16 0.39 22.15
CA THR A 728 -15.63 -0.97 21.84
C THR A 728 -15.78 -1.21 20.34
N THR A 729 -15.69 -0.16 19.53
CA THR A 729 -15.74 -0.19 18.06
C THR A 729 -14.40 0.25 17.47
N ASN A 730 -14.07 -0.27 16.29
CA ASN A 730 -12.82 0.07 15.62
C ASN A 730 -12.75 1.60 15.36
N PRO A 731 -11.72 2.31 15.86
CA PRO A 731 -11.54 3.75 15.65
C PRO A 731 -10.99 4.10 14.27
N PHE A 732 -10.50 3.10 13.53
CA PHE A 732 -9.98 3.24 12.19
C PHE A 732 -11.08 3.05 11.13
N SER A 733 -10.83 3.52 9.91
CA SER A 733 -11.76 3.42 8.78
C SER A 733 -12.03 1.99 8.31
N SER A 734 -11.09 1.07 8.55
CA SER A 734 -11.25 -0.36 8.30
C SER A 734 -10.15 -1.16 9.03
N THR A 735 -10.29 -2.49 9.08
CA THR A 735 -9.27 -3.40 9.62
C THR A 735 -7.97 -3.48 8.78
N ALA A 736 -7.96 -2.87 7.58
CA ALA A 736 -6.79 -2.79 6.71
C ALA A 736 -6.19 -1.38 6.65
N SER A 737 -6.67 -0.43 7.46
CA SER A 737 -6.19 0.95 7.48
C SER A 737 -5.93 1.45 8.90
N LEU A 738 -5.03 2.42 9.01
CA LEU A 738 -4.74 3.15 10.25
C LEU A 738 -5.30 4.58 10.22
N THR A 739 -6.01 4.99 9.16
CA THR A 739 -6.71 6.27 9.10
C THR A 739 -7.93 6.25 10.01
N LEU A 740 -8.17 7.33 10.75
CA LEU A 740 -9.30 7.44 11.68
C LEU A 740 -10.64 7.52 10.94
N ASN A 741 -11.70 6.94 11.52
CA ASN A 741 -13.07 7.17 11.06
C ASN A 741 -13.70 8.36 11.78
N ALA A 742 -14.75 8.96 11.19
CA ALA A 742 -15.35 10.20 11.69
C ALA A 742 -16.00 10.10 13.08
N CYS A 743 -16.20 8.89 13.60
CA CYS A 743 -16.93 8.61 14.84
C CYS A 743 -16.02 8.26 16.01
N THR A 744 -14.71 8.24 15.79
CA THR A 744 -13.76 7.81 16.81
C THR A 744 -13.59 8.86 17.91
N PRO A 745 -13.49 8.43 19.18
CA PRO A 745 -13.09 9.30 20.29
C PRO A 745 -11.65 9.84 20.18
N ALA A 746 -10.83 9.33 19.25
CA ALA A 746 -9.45 9.80 19.07
C ALA A 746 -9.35 11.22 18.48
N ILE A 747 -10.41 11.70 17.81
CA ILE A 747 -10.40 13.00 17.13
C ILE A 747 -10.39 14.13 18.15
N ASN A 748 -9.45 15.07 18.00
CA ASN A 748 -9.19 16.23 18.85
C ASN A 748 -8.97 15.87 20.34
N ALA A 749 -8.56 14.65 20.64
CA ALA A 749 -8.42 14.17 22.02
C ALA A 749 -6.97 14.01 22.50
N GLY A 750 -5.99 14.20 21.61
CA GLY A 750 -4.57 14.08 21.92
C GLY A 750 -3.98 15.29 22.64
N LEU A 751 -2.87 15.06 23.35
CA LEU A 751 -2.09 16.07 24.05
C LEU A 751 -1.15 16.81 23.09
N SER A 752 -1.56 17.98 22.59
CA SER A 752 -0.75 18.79 21.66
C SER A 752 0.54 19.36 22.26
N SER A 753 0.63 19.47 23.59
CA SER A 753 1.77 20.09 24.28
C SER A 753 2.98 19.16 24.45
N THR A 754 2.92 17.92 23.94
CA THR A 754 4.04 16.98 24.04
C THR A 754 5.22 17.45 23.19
N SER A 755 6.41 17.52 23.79
CA SER A 755 7.62 18.04 23.12
C SER A 755 8.08 17.19 21.93
N ALA A 756 7.69 15.91 21.88
CA ALA A 756 8.02 15.00 20.79
C ALA A 756 7.33 15.36 19.46
N LEU A 757 6.28 16.22 19.49
CA LEU A 757 5.64 16.74 18.28
C LEU A 757 6.25 18.06 17.78
N ASN A 758 7.23 18.63 18.49
CA ASN A 758 7.88 19.86 18.05
C ASN A 758 8.56 19.64 16.69
N GLY A 759 8.17 20.43 15.69
CA GLY A 759 8.68 20.32 14.31
C GLY A 759 7.97 19.29 13.44
N ILE A 760 6.96 18.57 13.96
CA ILE A 760 6.09 17.68 13.18
C ILE A 760 4.89 18.46 12.69
N SER A 761 4.93 18.92 11.44
CA SER A 761 3.86 19.72 10.82
C SER A 761 2.80 18.89 10.10
N THR A 762 3.10 17.62 9.79
CA THR A 762 2.23 16.73 9.03
C THR A 762 2.06 15.36 9.70
N ASP A 763 0.92 14.73 9.46
CA ASP A 763 0.59 13.37 9.86
C ASP A 763 1.21 12.32 8.91
N LEU A 764 0.95 11.04 9.15
CA LEU A 764 1.51 9.95 8.35
C LEU A 764 0.98 9.92 6.89
N ALA A 765 -0.16 10.55 6.61
CA ALA A 765 -0.70 10.76 5.27
C ALA A 765 -0.16 12.02 4.57
N ASN A 766 0.78 12.74 5.20
CA ASN A 766 1.26 14.06 4.80
C ASN A 766 0.20 15.17 4.84
N ASN A 767 -0.88 15.00 5.61
CA ASN A 767 -1.85 16.06 5.88
C ASN A 767 -1.42 16.90 7.08
N PRO A 768 -1.94 18.12 7.28
CA PRO A 768 -1.67 18.91 8.49
C PRO A 768 -1.90 18.12 9.78
N ARG A 769 -0.93 18.19 10.70
CA ARG A 769 -0.95 17.44 11.98
C ARG A 769 -1.87 18.03 13.05
N LEU A 770 -2.32 19.27 12.88
CA LEU A 770 -3.21 19.93 13.81
C LEU A 770 -4.40 20.45 13.04
N VAL A 771 -5.55 19.79 13.19
CA VAL A 771 -6.82 20.19 12.61
C VAL A 771 -7.85 20.34 13.74
N GLY A 772 -8.31 21.57 13.97
CA GLY A 772 -9.19 21.88 15.10
C GLY A 772 -8.42 22.40 16.31
N ALA A 773 -8.79 21.96 17.51
CA ALA A 773 -8.29 22.50 18.76
C ALA A 773 -7.06 21.75 19.29
N SER A 774 -6.96 20.45 19.03
CA SER A 774 -5.91 19.57 19.53
C SER A 774 -5.57 18.51 18.48
N VAL A 775 -4.34 17.99 18.55
CA VAL A 775 -3.95 16.86 17.71
C VAL A 775 -4.82 15.64 18.01
N ASP A 776 -5.08 14.84 17.00
CA ASP A 776 -5.72 13.55 17.19
C ASP A 776 -4.76 12.57 17.89
N MET A 777 -5.34 11.57 18.55
CA MET A 777 -4.57 10.40 18.96
C MET A 777 -4.25 9.56 17.71
N GLY A 778 -3.02 9.08 17.62
CA GLY A 778 -2.54 8.18 16.56
C GLY A 778 -1.68 8.88 15.52
N ALA A 779 -1.30 8.10 14.51
CA ALA A 779 -0.41 8.51 13.43
C ALA A 779 -1.10 9.35 12.34
N TYR A 780 -2.43 9.33 12.28
CA TYR A 780 -3.21 10.07 11.29
C TYR A 780 -4.06 11.12 11.98
N GLU A 781 -4.16 12.29 11.35
CA GLU A 781 -5.03 13.38 11.75
C GLU A 781 -6.27 13.36 10.85
N PHE A 782 -7.45 13.32 11.44
CA PHE A 782 -8.72 13.36 10.75
C PHE A 782 -8.97 14.76 10.21
N GLN A 783 -9.12 14.85 8.88
CA GLN A 783 -9.21 16.14 8.18
C GLN A 783 -10.64 16.70 8.07
N GLY A 784 -11.66 15.96 8.52
CA GLY A 784 -13.07 16.36 8.43
C GLY A 784 -13.66 16.79 9.77
N ASP A 785 -14.95 17.13 9.76
CA ASP A 785 -15.69 17.41 11.00
C ASP A 785 -16.04 16.09 11.74
N PRO A 786 -15.75 15.99 13.05
CA PRO A 786 -16.11 14.80 13.83
C PRO A 786 -17.63 14.64 13.93
N SER A 787 -18.08 13.38 13.82
CA SER A 787 -19.46 12.97 14.05
C SER A 787 -19.58 12.35 15.43
N PHE A 788 -20.56 12.81 16.23
CA PHE A 788 -20.83 12.25 17.55
C PHE A 788 -22.02 11.29 17.50
N PRO A 789 -21.97 10.15 18.22
CA PRO A 789 -23.10 9.24 18.34
C PRO A 789 -24.37 9.97 18.77
N ILE A 790 -25.49 9.62 18.11
CA ILE A 790 -26.79 10.14 18.50
C ILE A 790 -27.26 9.46 19.79
N ALA A 791 -27.98 10.20 20.64
CA ALA A 791 -28.63 9.67 21.84
C ALA A 791 -29.92 10.44 22.12
N PHE A 792 -31.02 9.73 22.45
CA PHE A 792 -32.28 10.40 22.78
C PHE A 792 -32.15 11.21 24.08
N THR A 793 -32.39 12.52 24.00
CA THR A 793 -32.58 13.40 25.16
C THR A 793 -34.05 13.56 25.53
N GLN A 794 -34.95 13.28 24.60
CA GLN A 794 -36.38 13.21 24.82
C GLN A 794 -36.97 12.03 24.04
N GLN A 795 -37.47 11.04 24.78
CA GLN A 795 -38.23 9.92 24.26
C GLN A 795 -39.68 10.34 23.96
N PRO A 796 -40.39 9.65 23.05
CA PRO A 796 -41.83 9.83 22.94
C PRO A 796 -42.51 9.35 24.24
N PRO A 797 -43.70 9.87 24.58
CA PRO A 797 -44.47 9.40 25.73
C PRO A 797 -44.79 7.90 25.58
N SER A 798 -45.06 7.21 26.70
CA SER A 798 -45.38 5.78 26.68
C SER A 798 -46.74 5.50 26.01
N ALA A 799 -47.72 6.38 26.20
CA ALA A 799 -49.03 6.27 25.57
C ALA A 799 -49.75 7.63 25.47
N SER A 800 -50.73 7.70 24.57
CA SER A 800 -51.75 8.75 24.56
C SER A 800 -53.09 8.20 24.09
N ALA A 801 -54.18 8.79 24.57
CA ALA A 801 -55.53 8.50 24.11
C ALA A 801 -56.16 9.80 23.59
N LEU A 802 -56.46 9.85 22.30
CA LEU A 802 -57.01 11.02 21.62
C LEU A 802 -58.24 10.66 20.80
N CYS A 803 -59.06 11.66 20.49
CA CYS A 803 -60.27 11.45 19.70
C CYS A 803 -59.99 11.45 18.21
N GLY A 804 -60.71 10.63 17.46
CA GLY A 804 -60.70 10.68 16.00
C GLY A 804 -60.98 12.09 15.48
N GLY A 805 -60.26 12.52 14.44
CA GLY A 805 -60.33 13.86 13.88
C GLY A 805 -59.35 14.87 14.50
N THR A 806 -58.80 14.61 15.70
CA THR A 806 -57.76 15.47 16.29
C THR A 806 -56.40 15.26 15.64
N ALA A 807 -55.54 16.28 15.68
CA ALA A 807 -54.16 16.16 15.24
C ALA A 807 -53.28 15.59 16.36
N LEU A 808 -52.34 14.71 16.00
CA LEU A 808 -51.32 14.16 16.88
C LEU A 808 -49.97 14.78 16.52
N ASN A 809 -49.23 15.22 17.54
CA ASN A 809 -47.86 15.68 17.38
C ASN A 809 -46.98 15.14 18.52
N ILE A 810 -46.11 14.17 18.22
CA ILE A 810 -45.22 13.56 19.21
C ILE A 810 -43.77 13.91 18.88
N PRO A 811 -43.18 14.91 19.57
CA PRO A 811 -41.78 15.28 19.35
C PRO A 811 -40.83 14.29 20.02
N THR A 812 -39.65 14.15 19.42
CA THR A 812 -38.48 13.52 20.05
C THR A 812 -37.27 14.42 19.85
N SER A 813 -36.32 14.36 20.79
CA SER A 813 -35.08 15.12 20.73
C SER A 813 -33.90 14.18 20.96
N LEU A 814 -32.80 14.44 20.26
CA LEU A 814 -31.57 13.66 20.35
C LEU A 814 -30.36 14.59 20.32
N THR A 815 -29.28 14.17 20.95
CA THR A 815 -27.92 14.70 20.78
C THR A 815 -27.23 14.02 19.60
N GLY A 816 -25.99 14.42 19.31
CA GLY A 816 -25.17 13.88 18.21
C GLY A 816 -24.94 14.92 17.11
N THR A 817 -23.99 14.66 16.23
CA THR A 817 -23.67 15.52 15.08
C THR A 817 -23.55 14.68 13.81
N GLY A 818 -23.59 15.37 12.66
CA GLY A 818 -23.61 14.73 11.34
C GLY A 818 -25.03 14.58 10.78
N PRO A 819 -25.18 14.03 9.56
CA PRO A 819 -26.48 13.76 8.97
C PRO A 819 -27.26 12.74 9.81
N ILE A 820 -28.46 13.13 10.26
CA ILE A 820 -29.39 12.26 10.98
C ILE A 820 -30.63 12.08 10.12
N THR A 821 -31.02 10.82 9.90
CA THR A 821 -32.28 10.47 9.23
C THR A 821 -33.25 9.87 10.23
N TYR A 822 -34.54 10.14 10.02
CA TYR A 822 -35.62 9.69 10.91
C TYR A 822 -36.62 8.88 10.09
N GLN A 823 -37.13 7.81 10.69
CA GLN A 823 -38.22 7.03 10.12
C GLN A 823 -39.12 6.50 11.22
N TRP A 824 -40.38 6.93 11.22
CA TRP A 824 -41.39 6.36 12.11
C TRP A 824 -41.93 5.05 11.57
N PHE A 825 -42.19 4.11 12.48
CA PHE A 825 -42.80 2.81 12.23
C PHE A 825 -44.08 2.70 13.04
N LYS A 826 -45.07 2.00 12.47
CA LYS A 826 -46.30 1.59 13.14
C LYS A 826 -46.42 0.08 13.09
N SER A 827 -46.45 -0.56 14.25
CA SER A 827 -46.49 -2.02 14.38
C SER A 827 -45.46 -2.74 13.49
N GLY A 828 -44.25 -2.17 13.38
CA GLY A 828 -43.15 -2.68 12.54
C GLY A 828 -43.17 -2.28 11.06
N THR A 829 -44.19 -1.56 10.58
CA THR A 829 -44.29 -1.09 9.18
C THR A 829 -43.88 0.38 9.08
N SER A 830 -43.04 0.75 8.11
CA SER A 830 -42.58 2.14 7.94
C SER A 830 -43.70 3.06 7.46
N LEU A 831 -43.73 4.28 8.01
CA LEU A 831 -44.64 5.35 7.62
C LEU A 831 -43.91 6.31 6.68
N SER A 832 -44.03 6.12 5.37
CA SER A 832 -43.23 6.81 4.35
C SER A 832 -43.25 8.34 4.42
N ALA A 833 -44.33 8.95 4.91
CA ALA A 833 -44.45 10.40 5.05
C ALA A 833 -43.90 10.96 6.39
N GLN A 834 -43.47 10.10 7.32
CA GLN A 834 -43.08 10.47 8.68
C GLN A 834 -41.57 10.31 8.86
N THR A 835 -40.81 11.26 8.30
CA THR A 835 -39.35 11.24 8.21
C THR A 835 -38.65 12.35 8.99
N THR A 836 -39.32 12.93 9.99
CA THR A 836 -38.76 13.94 10.88
C THR A 836 -38.65 13.39 12.30
N ASN A 837 -37.99 14.13 13.20
CA ASN A 837 -37.92 13.78 14.63
C ASN A 837 -39.25 13.91 15.38
N THR A 838 -40.36 14.23 14.68
CA THR A 838 -41.68 14.41 15.26
C THR A 838 -42.69 13.59 14.46
N LEU A 839 -43.47 12.73 15.13
CA LEU A 839 -44.60 12.05 14.49
C LEU A 839 -45.75 13.04 14.39
N SER A 840 -46.20 13.35 13.17
CA SER A 840 -47.27 14.30 12.92
C SER A 840 -48.38 13.67 12.08
N LEU A 841 -49.53 13.39 12.70
CA LEU A 841 -50.74 12.92 12.02
C LEU A 841 -51.78 14.04 12.08
N SER A 842 -52.22 14.57 10.93
CA SER A 842 -53.08 15.76 10.87
C SER A 842 -54.53 15.52 11.30
N SER A 843 -55.04 14.29 11.13
CA SER A 843 -56.39 13.92 11.53
C SER A 843 -56.49 12.43 11.83
N LEU A 844 -56.51 12.08 13.12
CA LEU A 844 -56.49 10.70 13.59
C LEU A 844 -57.72 9.90 13.13
N GLN A 845 -57.49 8.72 12.59
CA GLN A 845 -58.50 7.70 12.30
C GLN A 845 -58.40 6.54 13.30
N THR A 846 -59.48 5.77 13.49
CA THR A 846 -59.42 4.56 14.34
C THR A 846 -58.39 3.55 13.85
N SER A 847 -58.17 3.51 12.52
CA SER A 847 -57.10 2.73 11.91
C SER A 847 -55.72 3.17 12.36
N ASP A 848 -55.52 4.41 12.83
CA ASP A 848 -54.23 4.93 13.32
C ASP A 848 -53.86 4.44 14.73
N ALA A 849 -54.79 3.81 15.45
CA ALA A 849 -54.46 3.18 16.72
C ALA A 849 -53.36 2.11 16.54
N GLY A 850 -52.45 2.02 17.50
CA GLY A 850 -51.35 1.06 17.47
C GLY A 850 -50.09 1.55 18.16
N SER A 851 -49.03 0.75 18.02
CA SER A 851 -47.73 1.03 18.60
C SER A 851 -46.82 1.69 17.57
N TYR A 852 -46.21 2.80 17.95
CA TYR A 852 -45.29 3.57 17.14
C TYR A 852 -43.89 3.55 17.74
N SER A 853 -42.88 3.57 16.88
CA SER A 853 -41.50 3.79 17.28
C SER A 853 -40.78 4.62 16.22
N LEU A 854 -39.80 5.40 16.65
CA LEU A 854 -38.91 6.14 15.77
C LEU A 854 -37.58 5.40 15.67
N VAL A 855 -37.13 5.14 14.45
CA VAL A 855 -35.73 4.79 14.19
C VAL A 855 -35.02 6.05 13.72
N ALA A 856 -34.00 6.47 14.47
CA ALA A 856 -33.09 7.53 14.08
C ALA A 856 -31.74 6.90 13.71
N ILE A 857 -31.23 7.26 12.54
CA ILE A 857 -29.94 6.76 12.03
C ILE A 857 -29.02 7.97 11.89
N GLY A 858 -28.01 8.05 12.76
CA GLY A 858 -26.90 8.97 12.63
C GLY A 858 -25.70 8.31 11.95
N THR A 859 -24.65 9.09 11.67
CA THR A 859 -23.40 8.59 11.08
C THR A 859 -22.76 7.45 11.88
N CYS A 860 -22.82 7.54 13.22
CA CYS A 860 -22.06 6.66 14.11
C CYS A 860 -22.86 5.51 14.71
N ASN A 861 -24.19 5.64 14.79
CA ASN A 861 -25.07 4.64 15.37
C ASN A 861 -26.52 4.83 14.89
N SER A 862 -27.31 3.77 15.04
CA SER A 862 -28.75 3.78 14.89
C SER A 862 -29.41 3.54 16.23
N LEU A 863 -30.49 4.26 16.52
CA LEU A 863 -31.28 4.10 17.74
C LEU A 863 -32.75 3.91 17.40
N THR A 864 -33.42 3.09 18.19
CA THR A 864 -34.88 2.97 18.19
C THR A 864 -35.41 3.58 19.48
N SER A 865 -36.43 4.44 19.38
CA SER A 865 -37.09 5.04 20.53
C SER A 865 -37.81 3.99 21.38
N SER A 866 -38.21 4.36 22.60
CA SER A 866 -39.24 3.61 23.31
C SER A 866 -40.54 3.56 22.51
N THR A 867 -41.33 2.50 22.70
CA THR A 867 -42.63 2.34 22.04
C THR A 867 -43.64 3.35 22.59
N PHE A 868 -44.27 4.11 21.69
CA PHE A 868 -45.41 4.98 21.99
C PHE A 868 -46.71 4.29 21.55
N SER A 869 -47.63 4.06 22.49
CA SER A 869 -48.93 3.45 22.18
C SER A 869 -50.01 4.50 22.00
N LEU A 870 -50.60 4.57 20.80
CA LEU A 870 -51.71 5.47 20.49
C LEU A 870 -53.04 4.69 20.54
N THR A 871 -53.95 5.17 21.38
CA THR A 871 -55.36 4.78 21.33
C THR A 871 -56.15 5.91 20.66
N VAL A 872 -56.86 5.59 19.57
CA VAL A 872 -57.77 6.54 18.94
C VAL A 872 -59.20 6.19 19.36
N ASN A 873 -59.73 7.00 20.25
CA ASN A 873 -61.09 6.88 20.74
C ASN A 873 -62.05 7.44 19.68
N SER A 874 -63.14 6.72 19.41
CA SER A 874 -64.22 7.19 18.55
C SER A 874 -65.54 7.16 19.30
N VAL A 875 -66.39 8.16 19.06
CA VAL A 875 -67.82 8.08 19.28
C VAL A 875 -68.45 7.48 18.03
N ASN A 876 -69.42 6.56 18.18
CA ASN A 876 -70.22 6.13 17.04
C ASN A 876 -70.91 7.37 16.46
N ALA A 877 -70.98 7.51 15.13
CA ALA A 877 -71.59 8.66 14.49
C ALA A 877 -72.87 9.06 15.23
N ALA A 878 -72.97 10.33 15.64
CA ALA A 878 -74.18 10.85 16.27
C ALA A 878 -75.31 10.67 15.26
N ILE A 879 -76.23 9.74 15.54
CA ILE A 879 -77.38 9.49 14.68
C ILE A 879 -78.58 10.09 15.38
N LEU A 880 -79.17 11.07 14.71
CA LEU A 880 -80.33 11.83 15.16
C LEU A 880 -81.54 11.32 14.38
N ASN A 881 -82.16 10.27 14.89
CA ASN A 881 -83.30 9.65 14.23
C ASN A 881 -84.59 10.35 14.69
N PRO A 882 -85.37 10.97 13.78
CA PRO A 882 -86.78 11.16 14.07
C PRO A 882 -87.39 9.76 14.22
N GLY A 883 -88.23 9.55 15.24
CA GLY A 883 -88.96 8.28 15.40
C GLY A 883 -89.83 7.92 14.18
N PRO A 884 -90.78 6.97 14.26
CA PRO A 884 -91.63 6.56 13.12
C PRO A 884 -92.47 7.68 12.45
N GLY A 885 -92.31 8.95 12.83
CA GLY A 885 -92.87 10.13 12.19
C GLY A 885 -91.77 11.01 11.55
N SER A 886 -92.01 11.40 10.31
CA SER A 886 -91.26 12.34 9.47
C SER A 886 -90.62 13.55 10.19
N THR A 887 -89.56 14.14 9.61
CA THR A 887 -88.98 15.46 9.96
C THR A 887 -89.93 16.66 9.75
N THR A 888 -91.23 16.40 9.60
CA THR A 888 -92.27 17.37 9.27
C THR A 888 -93.35 17.38 10.34
N LEU A 889 -93.45 18.47 11.10
CA LEU A 889 -94.56 18.77 11.98
C LEU A 889 -95.80 19.13 11.14
N SER A 890 -96.98 18.63 11.51
CA SER A 890 -98.23 18.84 10.76
C SER A 890 -99.43 19.06 11.69
N CYS A 891 -100.54 19.58 11.14
CA CYS A 891 -101.77 19.84 11.89
C CYS A 891 -102.36 18.59 12.59
N GLY A 892 -102.06 17.38 12.12
CA GLY A 892 -102.48 16.11 12.73
C GLY A 892 -101.43 15.43 13.62
N SER A 893 -100.21 15.95 13.67
CA SER A 893 -99.10 15.44 14.49
C SER A 893 -98.21 16.62 14.92
N PRO A 894 -98.58 17.31 16.02
CA PRO A 894 -97.97 18.58 16.42
C PRO A 894 -96.61 18.42 17.13
N THR A 895 -96.12 17.19 17.31
CA THR A 895 -94.85 16.90 17.98
C THR A 895 -94.05 15.83 17.25
N VAL A 896 -92.72 15.94 17.29
CA VAL A 896 -91.75 14.94 16.80
C VAL A 896 -90.79 14.58 17.93
N SER A 897 -90.55 13.29 18.14
CA SER A 897 -89.52 12.80 19.05
C SER A 897 -88.22 12.55 18.28
N LEU A 898 -87.16 13.26 18.67
CA LEU A 898 -85.81 13.04 18.19
C LEU A 898 -85.07 12.14 19.19
N THR A 899 -84.56 11.01 18.71
CA THR A 899 -83.72 10.10 19.50
C THR A 899 -82.28 10.22 19.05
N ALA A 900 -81.42 10.71 19.94
CA ALA A 900 -79.99 10.75 19.77
C ALA A 900 -79.39 9.40 20.18
N ASN A 901 -78.58 8.80 19.31
CA ASN A 901 -77.82 7.58 19.59
C ASN A 901 -76.34 7.80 19.29
N GLY A 902 -75.48 6.92 19.82
CA GLY A 902 -74.04 6.88 19.49
C GLY A 902 -73.09 7.34 20.60
N GLY A 903 -73.61 7.89 21.71
CA GLY A 903 -72.83 8.29 22.90
C GLY A 903 -73.35 7.70 24.21
N THR A 904 -72.67 8.00 25.31
CA THR A 904 -73.09 7.66 26.68
C THR A 904 -73.68 8.86 27.43
N THR A 905 -73.36 10.08 27.00
CA THR A 905 -73.95 11.33 27.47
C THR A 905 -74.36 12.20 26.28
N TYR A 906 -75.34 13.08 26.48
CA TYR A 906 -75.96 13.89 25.44
C TYR A 906 -76.05 15.33 25.94
N GLU A 907 -75.86 16.30 25.05
CA GLU A 907 -76.09 17.72 25.30
C GLU A 907 -76.74 18.33 24.06
N TRP A 908 -78.01 18.71 24.18
CA TRP A 908 -78.75 19.39 23.13
C TRP A 908 -78.42 20.88 23.09
N GLU A 909 -78.79 21.58 22.01
CA GLU A 909 -78.52 23.02 21.88
C GLU A 909 -79.22 23.90 22.93
N ASP A 910 -80.19 23.35 23.67
CA ASP A 910 -80.86 23.97 24.81
C ASP A 910 -80.29 23.55 26.18
N THR A 911 -79.14 22.86 26.19
CA THR A 911 -78.44 22.31 27.37
C THR A 911 -79.11 21.09 28.03
N SER A 912 -80.22 20.58 27.47
CA SER A 912 -80.83 19.35 27.99
C SER A 912 -79.96 18.12 27.69
N THR A 913 -80.06 17.08 28.53
CA THR A 913 -79.09 15.95 28.52
C THR A 913 -79.70 14.56 28.29
N GLN A 914 -81.01 14.50 28.01
CA GLN A 914 -81.70 13.23 27.78
C GLN A 914 -81.45 12.69 26.36
N PRO A 915 -81.35 11.37 26.14
CA PRO A 915 -81.15 10.77 24.82
C PRO A 915 -82.34 10.95 23.86
N VAL A 916 -83.53 11.29 24.39
CA VAL A 916 -84.75 11.55 23.61
C VAL A 916 -85.27 12.95 23.93
N ARG A 917 -85.61 13.73 22.90
CA ARG A 917 -86.20 15.07 23.03
C ARG A 917 -87.45 15.21 22.15
N VAL A 918 -88.53 15.74 22.74
CA VAL A 918 -89.81 15.95 22.05
C VAL A 918 -89.93 17.43 21.69
N LEU A 919 -90.20 17.71 20.42
CA LEU A 919 -90.20 19.06 19.85
C LEU A 919 -91.51 19.37 19.16
N SER A 920 -91.97 20.62 19.27
CA SER A 920 -93.26 21.10 18.73
C SER A 920 -93.12 22.30 17.78
N GLN A 921 -91.89 22.74 17.50
CA GLN A 921 -91.60 23.92 16.68
C GLN A 921 -90.67 23.56 15.51
N ALA A 922 -90.81 24.29 14.41
CA ALA A 922 -89.86 24.20 13.30
C ALA A 922 -88.53 24.83 13.69
N GLY A 923 -87.42 24.24 13.25
CA GLY A 923 -86.10 24.71 13.63
C GLY A 923 -85.01 23.70 13.32
N THR A 924 -83.75 24.12 13.41
CA THR A 924 -82.61 23.19 13.38
C THR A 924 -82.23 22.85 14.80
N TYR A 925 -82.20 21.56 15.10
CA TYR A 925 -81.90 21.02 16.41
C TYR A 925 -80.60 20.22 16.31
N SER A 926 -79.73 20.36 17.31
CA SER A 926 -78.45 19.67 17.31
C SER A 926 -78.15 19.07 18.66
N VAL A 927 -77.55 17.89 18.64
CA VAL A 927 -77.08 17.20 19.84
C VAL A 927 -75.60 16.92 19.72
N VAL A 928 -74.85 17.25 20.77
CA VAL A 928 -73.50 16.76 21.00
C VAL A 928 -73.64 15.48 21.79
N VAL A 929 -73.20 14.35 21.22
CA VAL A 929 -73.13 13.07 21.93
C VAL A 929 -71.68 12.84 22.34
N SER A 930 -71.47 12.47 23.60
CA SER A 930 -70.15 12.23 24.17
C SER A 930 -70.01 10.79 24.65
N SER A 931 -68.85 10.19 24.41
CA SER A 931 -68.50 8.85 24.93
C SER A 931 -68.02 8.89 26.38
N ALA A 932 -67.97 7.73 27.03
CA ALA A 932 -67.40 7.56 28.36
C ALA A 932 -65.90 7.91 28.42
N LEU A 933 -65.23 8.01 27.28
CA LEU A 933 -63.81 8.33 27.12
C LEU A 933 -63.56 9.78 26.65
N GLY A 934 -64.59 10.64 26.66
CA GLY A 934 -64.45 12.09 26.47
C GLY A 934 -64.49 12.60 25.01
N CYS A 935 -64.62 11.72 24.02
CA CYS A 935 -64.81 12.15 22.62
C CYS A 935 -66.25 12.53 22.35
N SER A 936 -66.48 13.54 21.51
CA SER A 936 -67.80 14.04 21.14
C SER A 936 -68.04 14.05 19.63
N ALA A 937 -69.29 13.85 19.22
CA ALA A 937 -69.74 14.04 17.84
C ALA A 937 -71.04 14.85 17.84
N THR A 938 -71.21 15.74 16.86
CA THR A 938 -72.42 16.54 16.72
C THR A 938 -73.27 16.00 15.58
N ALA A 939 -74.58 15.88 15.81
CA ALA A 939 -75.55 15.69 14.75
C ALA A 939 -76.58 16.81 14.78
N SER A 940 -77.10 17.17 13.60
CA SER A 940 -78.16 18.14 13.46
C SER A 940 -79.27 17.62 12.55
N VAL A 941 -80.51 18.02 12.83
CA VAL A 941 -81.67 17.77 11.99
C VAL A 941 -82.51 19.03 11.92
N THR A 942 -83.06 19.33 10.75
CA THR A 942 -84.00 20.45 10.57
C THR A 942 -85.43 19.92 10.53
N LEU A 943 -86.27 20.43 11.42
CA LEU A 943 -87.72 20.19 11.44
C LEU A 943 -88.45 21.28 10.65
N PHE A 944 -89.41 20.86 9.82
CA PHE A 944 -90.28 21.76 9.05
C PHE A 944 -91.71 21.72 9.58
N PHE A 945 -92.45 22.84 9.53
CA PHE A 945 -93.88 22.86 9.88
C PHE A 945 -94.74 23.11 8.64
N ARG A 946 -95.67 22.20 8.32
CA ARG A 946 -96.65 22.41 7.24
C ARG A 946 -97.98 22.89 7.83
N ASN A 947 -98.37 24.14 7.52
CA ASN A 947 -99.63 24.74 7.99
C ASN A 947 -100.82 24.61 6.99
N THR A 948 -100.63 23.91 5.87
CA THR A 948 -101.61 23.90 4.79
C THR A 948 -102.68 22.84 5.00
N LEU A 949 -103.93 23.29 5.18
CA LEU A 949 -105.12 22.45 5.14
C LEU A 949 -105.33 21.88 3.73
N ASN A 950 -105.58 20.57 3.61
CA ASN A 950 -106.01 19.98 2.34
C ASN A 950 -107.51 20.25 2.16
N SER A 951 -107.85 21.52 1.96
CA SER A 951 -109.23 22.00 1.83
C SER A 951 -109.57 22.32 0.38
N SER A 952 -110.78 21.96 -0.05
CA SER A 952 -111.28 22.23 -1.41
C SER A 952 -112.68 22.82 -1.35
N ALA A 953 -113.03 23.67 -2.31
CA ALA A 953 -114.39 24.16 -2.50
C ALA A 953 -114.67 24.18 -4.00
N SER A 954 -115.84 23.68 -4.41
CA SER A 954 -116.21 23.58 -5.82
C SER A 954 -117.72 23.75 -5.98
N ALA A 955 -118.14 24.25 -7.13
CA ALA A 955 -119.53 24.18 -7.57
C ALA A 955 -119.73 22.85 -8.28
N TYR A 956 -120.90 22.22 -8.10
CA TYR A 956 -121.24 21.03 -8.89
C TYR A 956 -121.39 21.37 -10.38
N SER A 957 -121.73 22.62 -10.72
CA SER A 957 -121.68 23.15 -12.08
C SER A 957 -121.06 24.55 -12.11
N PRO A 958 -119.98 24.79 -12.87
CA PRO A 958 -119.30 26.09 -12.95
C PRO A 958 -120.00 27.10 -13.87
N MET A 959 -120.99 26.67 -14.65
CA MET A 959 -121.84 27.52 -15.49
C MET A 959 -123.31 27.11 -15.31
N ALA A 960 -124.21 28.08 -15.25
CA ALA A 960 -125.66 27.81 -15.16
C ALA A 960 -126.48 28.94 -15.80
N PRO A 961 -127.72 28.71 -16.24
CA PRO A 961 -128.58 29.77 -16.74
C PRO A 961 -128.93 30.80 -15.67
N VAL A 962 -129.22 32.04 -16.07
CA VAL A 962 -129.82 33.04 -15.17
C VAL A 962 -131.11 32.46 -14.54
N ASN A 963 -131.30 32.65 -13.23
CA ASN A 963 -132.34 32.08 -12.35
C ASN A 963 -132.17 30.62 -11.90
N ALA A 964 -131.14 29.90 -12.34
CA ALA A 964 -130.85 28.56 -11.85
C ALA A 964 -130.41 28.57 -10.37
N VAL A 965 -130.70 27.48 -9.65
CA VAL A 965 -130.14 27.20 -8.32
C VAL A 965 -128.93 26.29 -8.52
N VAL A 966 -127.78 26.70 -8.00
CA VAL A 966 -126.53 25.97 -8.10
C VAL A 966 -126.09 25.47 -6.74
N ASN A 967 -125.62 24.23 -6.70
CA ASN A 967 -125.09 23.59 -5.50
C ASN A 967 -123.57 23.76 -5.44
N MET A 968 -123.02 23.91 -4.24
CA MET A 968 -121.59 24.06 -3.99
C MET A 968 -121.18 23.27 -2.75
N LEU A 969 -120.02 22.62 -2.80
CA LEU A 969 -119.47 21.76 -1.75
C LEU A 969 -118.08 22.24 -1.34
N ALA A 970 -117.83 22.30 -0.03
CA ALA A 970 -116.51 22.46 0.57
C ALA A 970 -116.14 21.24 1.41
N THR A 971 -114.86 20.86 1.38
CA THR A 971 -114.29 19.72 2.11
C THR A 971 -112.94 20.09 2.74
N GLY A 972 -112.48 19.29 3.70
CA GLY A 972 -111.17 19.47 4.35
C GLY A 972 -111.20 20.21 5.69
N GLY A 973 -112.38 20.42 6.28
CA GLY A 973 -112.54 20.90 7.65
C GLY A 973 -113.73 20.24 8.36
N ASN A 974 -113.94 20.60 9.63
CA ASN A 974 -115.11 20.18 10.41
C ASN A 974 -116.09 21.33 10.70
N ALA A 975 -115.76 22.56 10.30
CA ALA A 975 -116.65 23.73 10.33
C ALA A 975 -116.49 24.61 9.08
N TYR A 976 -117.60 25.17 8.57
CA TYR A 976 -117.69 25.90 7.30
C TYR A 976 -118.49 27.18 7.47
N GLN A 977 -118.09 28.26 6.78
CA GLN A 977 -118.84 29.52 6.74
C GLN A 977 -118.80 30.14 5.34
N TRP A 978 -119.92 30.12 4.63
CA TRP A 978 -120.08 30.62 3.26
C TRP A 978 -120.61 32.06 3.20
N THR A 979 -120.15 32.82 2.21
CA THR A 979 -120.60 34.18 1.90
C THR A 979 -120.95 34.29 0.40
N SER A 980 -122.11 34.87 0.08
CA SER A 980 -122.59 35.07 -1.30
C SER A 980 -122.38 36.49 -1.80
N PRO A 981 -122.26 36.70 -3.13
CA PRO A 981 -122.29 38.03 -3.74
C PRO A 981 -123.72 38.58 -3.77
N SER A 982 -123.91 39.89 -3.87
CA SER A 982 -125.25 40.54 -3.90
C SER A 982 -126.15 40.09 -5.06
N SER A 983 -125.55 39.52 -6.11
CA SER A 983 -126.16 39.02 -7.34
C SER A 983 -126.55 37.54 -7.29
N ALA A 984 -126.42 36.88 -6.13
CA ALA A 984 -126.95 35.55 -5.86
C ALA A 984 -127.50 35.46 -4.43
N SER A 985 -128.51 34.61 -4.20
CA SER A 985 -129.09 34.43 -2.86
C SER A 985 -128.99 32.97 -2.42
N PHE A 986 -128.46 32.71 -1.22
CA PHE A 986 -128.46 31.35 -0.66
C PHE A 986 -129.88 30.83 -0.49
N THR A 987 -130.10 29.57 -0.84
CA THR A 987 -131.36 28.85 -0.64
C THR A 987 -131.25 27.82 0.50
N THR A 988 -130.07 27.68 1.11
CA THR A 988 -129.78 26.82 2.27
C THR A 988 -128.89 27.55 3.29
N SER A 989 -128.68 26.98 4.49
CA SER A 989 -127.80 27.56 5.52
C SER A 989 -126.37 27.75 5.03
N SER A 990 -125.75 28.90 5.34
CA SER A 990 -124.37 29.22 4.97
C SER A 990 -123.30 28.54 5.84
N THR A 991 -123.67 27.79 6.87
CA THR A 991 -122.72 27.15 7.81
C THR A 991 -122.41 25.68 7.49
N SER A 992 -123.00 25.13 6.42
CA SER A 992 -122.89 23.71 6.06
C SER A 992 -121.79 23.46 5.01
N ALA A 993 -121.25 22.24 4.96
CA ALA A 993 -120.26 21.85 3.95
C ALA A 993 -120.83 21.91 2.52
N ASN A 994 -122.12 21.55 2.37
CA ASN A 994 -122.85 21.60 1.09
C ASN A 994 -123.93 22.68 1.17
N ILE A 995 -123.97 23.57 0.18
CA ILE A 995 -124.91 24.71 0.13
C ILE A 995 -125.50 24.89 -1.28
N SER A 996 -126.59 25.62 -1.38
CA SER A 996 -127.25 25.97 -2.64
C SER A 996 -127.51 27.48 -2.74
N ALA A 997 -127.38 28.07 -3.93
CA ALA A 997 -127.64 29.49 -4.19
C ALA A 997 -128.33 29.73 -5.54
N ARG A 998 -129.29 30.65 -5.59
CA ARG A 998 -129.95 31.09 -6.84
C ARG A 998 -129.16 32.22 -7.49
N LEU A 999 -128.87 32.10 -8.78
CA LEU A 999 -128.16 33.13 -9.56
C LEU A 999 -129.16 34.12 -10.15
N LEU A 1000 -129.03 35.41 -9.83
CA LEU A 1000 -130.06 36.42 -10.16
C LEU A 1000 -129.69 37.32 -11.35
N SER A 1001 -128.44 37.28 -11.82
CA SER A 1001 -127.97 38.11 -12.93
C SER A 1001 -126.89 37.41 -13.75
N ALA A 1002 -126.85 37.71 -15.05
CA ALA A 1002 -125.85 37.18 -15.97
C ALA A 1002 -124.44 37.66 -15.61
N GLY A 1003 -123.44 36.81 -15.83
CA GLY A 1003 -122.04 37.04 -15.47
C GLY A 1003 -121.55 36.17 -14.32
N PRO A 1004 -120.24 36.23 -13.99
CA PRO A 1004 -119.61 35.44 -12.94
C PRO A 1004 -120.08 35.84 -11.54
N GLN A 1005 -120.45 34.83 -10.74
CA GLN A 1005 -120.91 34.94 -9.35
C GLN A 1005 -119.90 34.23 -8.45
N THR A 1006 -119.23 34.99 -7.57
CA THR A 1006 -118.16 34.45 -6.71
C THR A 1006 -118.62 34.31 -5.26
N PHE A 1007 -118.58 33.09 -4.75
CA PHE A 1007 -118.85 32.72 -3.36
C PHE A 1007 -117.53 32.47 -2.62
N THR A 1008 -117.48 32.77 -1.33
CA THR A 1008 -116.31 32.48 -0.49
C THR A 1008 -116.69 31.58 0.68
N VAL A 1009 -115.81 30.67 1.10
CA VAL A 1009 -115.99 29.80 2.26
C VAL A 1009 -114.76 29.79 3.14
N VAL A 1010 -114.94 29.99 4.44
CA VAL A 1010 -113.90 29.75 5.45
C VAL A 1010 -114.06 28.34 5.99
N ILE A 1011 -113.01 27.52 5.85
CA ILE A 1011 -112.95 26.10 6.24
C ILE A 1011 -112.02 25.98 7.45
N THR A 1012 -112.49 25.41 8.55
CA THR A 1012 -111.74 25.30 9.81
C THR A 1012 -111.50 23.83 10.18
N LEU A 1013 -110.28 23.48 10.63
CA LEU A 1013 -109.92 22.21 11.26
C LEU A 1013 -108.89 22.44 12.38
N GLY A 1014 -109.29 22.23 13.63
CA GLY A 1014 -108.45 22.57 14.78
C GLY A 1014 -108.20 24.09 14.86
N THR A 1015 -106.93 24.50 14.99
CA THR A 1015 -106.52 25.93 15.01
C THR A 1015 -106.29 26.53 13.62
N CYS A 1016 -106.40 25.73 12.56
CA CYS A 1016 -106.14 26.18 11.19
C CYS A 1016 -107.44 26.59 10.50
N GLN A 1017 -107.43 27.77 9.87
CA GLN A 1017 -108.52 28.27 9.01
C GLN A 1017 -107.99 28.51 7.60
N GLN A 1018 -108.75 28.13 6.58
CA GLN A 1018 -108.42 28.39 5.19
C GLN A 1018 -109.63 28.89 4.41
N THR A 1019 -109.46 30.00 3.69
CA THR A 1019 -110.51 30.54 2.82
C THR A 1019 -110.37 29.97 1.42
N ARG A 1020 -111.48 29.54 0.84
CA ARG A 1020 -111.60 29.10 -0.56
C ARG A 1020 -112.68 29.91 -1.26
N THR A 1021 -112.55 30.05 -2.57
CA THR A 1021 -113.55 30.73 -3.41
C THR A 1021 -114.11 29.76 -4.45
N VAL A 1022 -115.38 29.93 -4.77
CA VAL A 1022 -116.09 29.16 -5.80
C VAL A 1022 -116.76 30.16 -6.73
N SER A 1023 -116.48 30.08 -8.03
CA SER A 1023 -117.10 30.96 -9.03
C SER A 1023 -118.06 30.16 -9.90
N VAL A 1024 -119.26 30.70 -10.12
CA VAL A 1024 -120.25 30.14 -11.05
C VAL A 1024 -120.67 31.23 -12.03
N THR A 1025 -120.55 30.97 -13.34
CA THR A 1025 -120.92 31.95 -14.36
C THR A 1025 -122.35 31.76 -14.83
N ALA A 1026 -123.19 32.78 -14.65
CA ALA A 1026 -124.54 32.78 -15.17
C ALA A 1026 -124.56 33.19 -16.66
N THR A 1027 -124.98 32.31 -17.57
CA THR A 1027 -124.93 32.55 -19.03
C THR A 1027 -126.31 32.52 -19.70
N ASN A 1028 -126.49 33.29 -20.78
CA ASN A 1028 -127.56 33.06 -21.76
C ASN A 1028 -127.08 31.95 -22.73
N GLY A 1029 -127.75 30.80 -22.81
CA GLY A 1029 -127.25 29.60 -23.53
C GLY A 1029 -127.59 29.50 -25.05
N PRO A 1030 -126.97 28.55 -25.81
CA PRO A 1030 -127.21 28.27 -27.25
C PRO A 1030 -128.50 27.46 -27.52
N ASP A 1031 -129.05 27.53 -28.76
CA ASP A 1031 -130.38 27.00 -29.18
C ASP A 1031 -130.42 25.46 -29.22
N LEU A 1032 -129.89 24.77 -30.27
CA LEU A 1032 -129.97 23.30 -30.38
C LEU A 1032 -128.72 22.61 -29.83
N SER A 1033 -128.86 21.89 -28.72
CA SER A 1033 -127.76 21.20 -28.05
C SER A 1033 -127.89 19.67 -28.15
N PRO A 1034 -126.94 18.97 -28.82
CA PRO A 1034 -126.91 17.53 -28.78
C PRO A 1034 -126.32 17.01 -27.47
N ILE A 1035 -126.90 15.95 -26.92
CA ILE A 1035 -126.46 15.28 -25.70
C ILE A 1035 -126.38 13.78 -26.00
N ILE A 1036 -125.22 13.18 -25.75
CA ILE A 1036 -125.02 11.74 -25.89
C ILE A 1036 -125.18 11.07 -24.52
N GLU A 1037 -126.17 10.20 -24.41
CA GLU A 1037 -126.36 9.32 -23.26
C GLU A 1037 -125.86 7.91 -23.56
N LEU A 1038 -124.65 7.64 -23.08
CA LEU A 1038 -124.06 6.32 -22.96
C LEU A 1038 -124.12 5.91 -21.50
N PRO A 1039 -124.84 4.86 -21.10
CA PRO A 1039 -124.96 4.60 -19.67
C PRO A 1039 -123.76 3.82 -19.11
N ASP A 1040 -123.03 3.04 -19.92
CA ASP A 1040 -121.81 2.32 -19.50
C ASP A 1040 -120.61 2.61 -20.41
N ALA A 1041 -119.47 3.01 -19.83
CA ALA A 1041 -118.23 3.20 -20.58
C ALA A 1041 -117.60 1.87 -21.05
N ASN A 1042 -118.00 0.73 -20.48
CA ASN A 1042 -117.27 -0.52 -20.56
C ASN A 1042 -117.91 -1.54 -21.52
N PHE A 1043 -117.17 -1.96 -22.55
CA PHE A 1043 -117.58 -3.02 -23.50
C PHE A 1043 -116.76 -4.29 -23.23
N SER A 1044 -117.41 -5.41 -22.95
CA SER A 1044 -116.72 -6.69 -22.76
C SER A 1044 -116.17 -7.25 -24.09
N PRO A 1045 -115.01 -7.94 -24.12
CA PRO A 1045 -114.46 -8.50 -25.36
C PRO A 1045 -115.36 -9.61 -25.94
N GLY A 1046 -115.69 -9.53 -27.24
CA GLY A 1046 -116.59 -10.47 -27.92
C GLY A 1046 -118.03 -9.94 -28.03
N SER A 1047 -118.50 -9.75 -29.28
CA SER A 1047 -119.74 -9.10 -29.73
C SER A 1047 -120.83 -8.84 -28.66
N SER A 1048 -120.73 -7.72 -27.94
CA SER A 1048 -121.80 -7.21 -27.09
C SER A 1048 -122.17 -5.79 -27.54
N ALA A 1049 -123.10 -5.71 -28.49
CA ALA A 1049 -123.72 -4.49 -28.97
C ALA A 1049 -124.41 -3.75 -27.81
N LYS A 1050 -124.18 -2.43 -27.69
CA LYS A 1050 -124.78 -1.58 -26.65
C LYS A 1050 -125.69 -0.54 -27.28
N GLN A 1051 -126.91 -0.48 -26.78
CA GLN A 1051 -127.89 0.52 -27.19
C GLN A 1051 -127.59 1.83 -26.45
N SER A 1052 -127.55 2.91 -27.23
CA SER A 1052 -127.16 4.25 -26.82
C SER A 1052 -128.21 5.25 -27.27
N LEU A 1053 -128.32 6.38 -26.57
CA LEU A 1053 -129.22 7.46 -26.97
C LEU A 1053 -128.45 8.72 -27.33
N VAL A 1054 -128.99 9.42 -28.31
CA VAL A 1054 -128.70 10.82 -28.56
C VAL A 1054 -129.97 11.61 -28.38
N ARG A 1055 -129.88 12.69 -27.60
CA ARG A 1055 -130.95 13.67 -27.44
C ARG A 1055 -130.52 14.94 -28.15
N ILE A 1056 -131.34 15.43 -29.06
CA ILE A 1056 -131.17 16.77 -29.64
C ILE A 1056 -132.20 17.65 -28.93
N PHE A 1057 -131.74 18.51 -28.03
CA PHE A 1057 -132.61 19.33 -27.19
C PHE A 1057 -132.59 20.78 -27.67
N GLU A 1058 -133.78 21.39 -27.79
CA GLU A 1058 -133.93 22.79 -28.16
C GLU A 1058 -134.09 23.68 -26.93
N VAL A 1059 -133.13 24.56 -26.68
CA VAL A 1059 -133.02 25.34 -25.44
C VAL A 1059 -133.66 26.73 -25.56
N GLY A 1060 -133.81 27.30 -26.76
CA GLY A 1060 -134.31 28.67 -26.94
C GLY A 1060 -135.83 28.86 -26.96
N TRP A 1061 -136.61 27.83 -26.59
CA TRP A 1061 -138.07 27.89 -26.42
C TRP A 1061 -138.89 28.30 -27.67
N LEU A 1062 -138.30 28.28 -28.86
CA LEU A 1062 -138.99 28.41 -30.17
C LEU A 1062 -138.86 27.09 -30.95
N PRO A 1063 -139.90 26.63 -31.67
CA PRO A 1063 -139.82 25.38 -32.43
C PRO A 1063 -138.91 25.53 -33.66
N THR A 1064 -138.15 24.48 -33.97
CA THR A 1064 -137.33 24.38 -35.19
C THR A 1064 -138.19 24.42 -36.47
N SER A 1065 -137.63 24.95 -37.57
CA SER A 1065 -138.24 24.94 -38.90
C SER A 1065 -138.44 23.51 -39.45
N PRO A 1066 -139.52 23.19 -40.20
CA PRO A 1066 -139.79 21.85 -40.76
C PRO A 1066 -138.83 21.37 -41.88
N SER A 1067 -137.68 22.01 -42.03
CA SER A 1067 -136.57 21.63 -42.92
C SER A 1067 -135.59 20.66 -42.25
N SER A 1068 -134.82 19.93 -43.05
CA SER A 1068 -134.16 18.69 -42.65
C SER A 1068 -132.94 18.87 -41.72
N ILE A 1069 -133.17 18.88 -40.39
CA ILE A 1069 -132.11 18.88 -39.37
C ILE A 1069 -131.15 17.73 -39.67
N THR A 1070 -129.86 18.03 -39.76
CA THR A 1070 -128.84 17.03 -40.06
C THR A 1070 -127.86 16.89 -38.91
N ILE A 1071 -127.58 15.66 -38.49
CA ILE A 1071 -126.61 15.34 -37.45
C ILE A 1071 -125.61 14.33 -37.99
N THR A 1072 -124.36 14.42 -37.54
CA THR A 1072 -123.33 13.43 -37.84
C THR A 1072 -122.78 12.84 -36.56
N LEU A 1073 -122.90 11.53 -36.41
CA LEU A 1073 -122.33 10.76 -35.32
C LEU A 1073 -121.08 10.06 -35.81
N THR A 1074 -119.96 10.21 -35.08
CA THR A 1074 -118.67 9.61 -35.44
C THR A 1074 -118.15 8.80 -34.27
N ALA A 1075 -118.13 7.48 -34.43
CA ALA A 1075 -117.49 6.56 -33.50
C ALA A 1075 -115.98 6.49 -33.76
N PRO A 1076 -115.18 6.19 -32.73
CA PRO A 1076 -113.73 6.07 -32.88
C PRO A 1076 -113.30 4.76 -33.55
N ALA A 1077 -112.02 4.68 -33.95
CA ALA A 1077 -111.41 3.48 -34.51
C ALA A 1077 -111.63 2.25 -33.62
N GLY A 1078 -112.10 1.16 -34.22
CA GLY A 1078 -112.40 -0.10 -33.53
C GLY A 1078 -113.80 -0.20 -32.92
N TYR A 1079 -114.72 0.70 -33.29
CA TYR A 1079 -116.15 0.60 -33.04
C TYR A 1079 -116.96 0.84 -34.32
N SER A 1080 -118.16 0.28 -34.36
CA SER A 1080 -119.16 0.49 -35.43
C SER A 1080 -120.51 0.93 -34.83
N LEU A 1081 -121.27 1.72 -35.58
CA LEU A 1081 -122.56 2.32 -35.31
C LEU A 1081 -123.60 1.74 -36.26
N ALA A 1082 -124.77 1.42 -35.73
CA ALA A 1082 -125.94 1.08 -36.52
C ALA A 1082 -127.16 1.88 -36.05
N PHE A 1083 -128.00 2.29 -37.00
CA PHE A 1083 -129.25 3.00 -36.79
C PHE A 1083 -130.39 2.29 -37.52
N ASP A 1084 -131.41 1.89 -36.78
CA ASP A 1084 -132.62 1.28 -37.35
C ASP A 1084 -133.77 2.31 -37.31
N ALA A 1085 -134.17 2.77 -38.50
CA ALA A 1085 -135.26 3.74 -38.66
C ALA A 1085 -136.64 3.15 -38.33
N SER A 1086 -136.80 1.81 -38.29
CA SER A 1086 -138.08 1.18 -37.94
C SER A 1086 -138.30 1.05 -36.43
N GLN A 1087 -137.25 1.29 -35.64
CA GLN A 1087 -137.27 1.09 -34.20
C GLN A 1087 -137.98 2.25 -33.47
N THR A 1088 -139.03 1.96 -32.69
CA THR A 1088 -139.79 2.98 -31.95
C THR A 1088 -139.45 3.07 -30.46
N SER A 1089 -138.71 2.09 -29.93
CA SER A 1089 -138.16 2.12 -28.57
C SER A 1089 -136.87 1.31 -28.47
N THR A 1090 -135.99 1.67 -27.54
CA THR A 1090 -134.72 0.95 -27.29
C THR A 1090 -134.43 0.82 -25.80
N ASN A 1091 -133.72 -0.24 -25.42
CA ASN A 1091 -133.28 -0.47 -24.04
C ASN A 1091 -131.84 0.03 -23.89
N VAL A 1092 -131.65 1.23 -23.37
CA VAL A 1092 -130.32 1.83 -23.18
C VAL A 1092 -129.53 1.05 -22.14
N SER A 1093 -128.36 0.56 -22.51
CA SER A 1093 -127.59 -0.37 -21.68
C SER A 1093 -127.06 0.31 -20.41
N GLY A 1094 -127.58 -0.06 -19.23
CA GLY A 1094 -127.24 0.54 -17.92
C GLY A 1094 -128.17 1.68 -17.47
N GLY A 1095 -129.21 2.01 -18.27
CA GLY A 1095 -130.21 3.00 -17.91
C GLY A 1095 -131.32 2.45 -16.99
N ASN A 1096 -131.77 3.27 -16.05
CA ASN A 1096 -132.79 2.88 -15.05
C ASN A 1096 -134.25 2.99 -15.57
N THR A 1097 -134.45 3.45 -16.81
CA THR A 1097 -135.76 3.77 -17.40
C THR A 1097 -135.91 3.18 -18.81
N ASN A 1098 -135.93 1.85 -18.90
CA ASN A 1098 -136.04 1.09 -20.15
C ASN A 1098 -137.42 0.41 -20.32
N PRO A 1099 -137.97 0.27 -21.53
CA PRO A 1099 -137.46 0.83 -22.80
C PRO A 1099 -137.71 2.34 -22.91
N VAL A 1100 -136.74 3.06 -23.46
CA VAL A 1100 -136.90 4.48 -23.79
C VAL A 1100 -137.57 4.57 -25.16
N THR A 1101 -138.65 5.36 -25.25
CA THR A 1101 -139.27 5.68 -26.55
C THR A 1101 -138.32 6.55 -27.36
N ILE A 1102 -138.12 6.20 -28.64
CA ILE A 1102 -137.22 6.92 -29.54
C ILE A 1102 -137.96 7.33 -30.82
N ASN A 1103 -137.44 8.37 -31.47
CA ASN A 1103 -137.99 9.00 -32.65
C ASN A 1103 -137.27 8.54 -33.93
N ASN A 1104 -136.72 7.33 -33.99
CA ASN A 1104 -135.89 6.93 -35.15
C ASN A 1104 -136.65 6.92 -36.47
N SER A 1105 -137.95 6.63 -36.47
CA SER A 1105 -138.82 6.67 -37.66
C SER A 1105 -138.88 8.04 -38.32
N ASP A 1106 -138.66 9.09 -37.53
CA ASP A 1106 -138.69 10.48 -37.98
C ASP A 1106 -137.37 10.88 -38.68
N TRP A 1107 -136.38 9.99 -38.73
CA TRP A 1107 -135.06 10.25 -39.27
C TRP A 1107 -134.65 9.19 -40.31
N GLU A 1108 -133.76 9.58 -41.23
CA GLU A 1108 -133.18 8.73 -42.25
C GLU A 1108 -131.66 8.82 -42.26
N VAL A 1109 -130.98 7.70 -42.53
CA VAL A 1109 -129.52 7.68 -42.76
C VAL A 1109 -129.27 8.18 -44.18
N ILE A 1110 -128.53 9.27 -44.31
CA ILE A 1110 -128.15 9.85 -45.60
C ILE A 1110 -126.66 9.70 -45.93
N GLY A 1111 -125.86 9.30 -44.93
CA GLY A 1111 -124.43 9.00 -45.11
C GLY A 1111 -123.99 7.94 -44.12
N ASN A 1112 -123.18 6.98 -44.60
CA ASN A 1112 -122.55 5.97 -43.77
C ASN A 1112 -121.13 5.72 -44.29
N LEU A 1113 -120.13 6.00 -43.46
CA LEU A 1113 -118.73 5.71 -43.75
C LEU A 1113 -118.27 4.53 -42.89
N ASN A 1114 -118.19 3.35 -43.51
CA ASN A 1114 -117.70 2.09 -42.93
C ASN A 1114 -118.35 1.70 -41.59
N ASP A 1115 -119.63 2.03 -41.40
CA ASP A 1115 -120.35 1.90 -40.12
C ASP A 1115 -119.67 2.63 -38.96
N GLN A 1116 -118.70 3.51 -39.20
CA GLN A 1116 -118.00 4.25 -38.16
C GLN A 1116 -118.54 5.66 -38.00
N GLN A 1117 -119.01 6.27 -39.09
CA GLN A 1117 -119.66 7.57 -39.07
C GLN A 1117 -121.01 7.49 -39.79
N LEU A 1118 -122.07 7.88 -39.09
CA LEU A 1118 -123.43 7.96 -39.62
C LEU A 1118 -123.89 9.41 -39.67
N THR A 1119 -124.33 9.86 -40.84
CA THR A 1119 -125.02 11.14 -41.01
C THR A 1119 -126.51 10.87 -41.14
N LEU A 1120 -127.27 11.37 -40.17
CA LEU A 1120 -128.72 11.28 -40.15
C LEU A 1120 -129.35 12.62 -40.49
N ARG A 1121 -130.51 12.55 -41.14
CA ARG A 1121 -131.31 13.70 -41.49
C ARG A 1121 -132.76 13.47 -41.07
N ALA A 1122 -133.37 14.46 -40.41
CA ALA A 1122 -134.78 14.43 -40.08
C ALA A 1122 -135.60 14.41 -41.37
N ARG A 1123 -136.61 13.53 -41.44
CA ARG A 1123 -137.53 13.44 -42.58
C ARG A 1123 -138.33 14.74 -42.69
N SER A 1124 -138.78 15.04 -43.91
CA SER A 1124 -139.53 16.26 -44.18
C SER A 1124 -140.78 16.37 -43.28
N GLY A 1125 -140.96 17.52 -42.63
CA GLY A 1125 -142.10 17.80 -41.74
C GLY A 1125 -141.85 17.52 -40.25
N VAL A 1126 -140.70 16.96 -39.87
CA VAL A 1126 -140.32 16.71 -38.48
C VAL A 1126 -139.69 17.97 -37.88
N TYR A 1127 -140.17 18.42 -36.73
CA TYR A 1127 -139.62 19.54 -35.97
C TYR A 1127 -139.51 19.22 -34.48
N ILE A 1128 -138.44 19.71 -33.85
CA ILE A 1128 -138.24 19.70 -32.40
C ILE A 1128 -138.84 21.00 -31.84
N ARG A 1129 -139.77 20.88 -30.89
CA ARG A 1129 -140.39 22.05 -30.23
C ARG A 1129 -139.42 22.69 -29.25
N GLY A 1130 -139.51 24.00 -29.09
CA GLY A 1130 -138.73 24.75 -28.10
C GLY A 1130 -138.94 24.20 -26.69
N GLY A 1131 -137.84 23.96 -25.96
CA GLY A 1131 -137.83 23.32 -24.64
C GLY A 1131 -138.09 21.82 -24.67
N SER A 1132 -138.14 21.19 -25.84
CA SER A 1132 -138.33 19.74 -26.04
C SER A 1132 -137.11 19.10 -26.72
N GLN A 1133 -137.11 17.78 -26.85
CA GLN A 1133 -136.03 17.00 -27.47
C GLN A 1133 -136.55 15.99 -28.48
N SER A 1134 -135.75 15.71 -29.50
CA SER A 1134 -135.84 14.47 -30.28
C SER A 1134 -134.85 13.46 -29.71
N VAL A 1135 -135.31 12.24 -29.45
CA VAL A 1135 -134.51 11.18 -28.81
C VAL A 1135 -134.27 10.08 -29.84
N LEU A 1136 -133.01 9.81 -30.17
CA LEU A 1136 -132.60 8.86 -31.20
C LEU A 1136 -131.82 7.71 -30.58
N GLY A 1137 -132.18 6.49 -30.94
CA GLY A 1137 -131.53 5.26 -30.48
C GLY A 1137 -130.54 4.72 -31.50
N PHE A 1138 -129.37 4.32 -31.03
CA PHE A 1138 -128.29 3.77 -31.84
C PHE A 1138 -127.69 2.54 -31.19
N THR A 1139 -127.24 1.61 -32.01
CA THR A 1139 -126.44 0.47 -31.56
C THR A 1139 -124.97 0.76 -31.79
N LEU A 1140 -124.16 0.72 -30.74
CA LEU A 1140 -122.70 0.81 -30.81
C LEU A 1140 -122.09 -0.57 -30.55
N VAL A 1141 -121.24 -1.05 -31.44
CA VAL A 1141 -120.59 -2.37 -31.35
C VAL A 1141 -119.09 -2.18 -31.37
N ARG A 1142 -118.40 -2.66 -30.33
CA ARG A 1142 -116.93 -2.74 -30.31
C ARG A 1142 -116.48 -3.84 -31.28
N THR A 1143 -115.66 -3.48 -32.26
CA THR A 1143 -115.17 -4.39 -33.30
C THR A 1143 -113.73 -4.82 -33.03
N THR A 1144 -112.77 -3.89 -33.08
CA THR A 1144 -111.33 -4.17 -32.90
C THR A 1144 -110.66 -3.35 -31.79
N ALA A 1145 -111.37 -2.42 -31.14
CA ALA A 1145 -110.79 -1.64 -30.05
C ALA A 1145 -110.49 -2.51 -28.82
N ASN A 1146 -109.29 -2.39 -28.27
CA ASN A 1146 -108.87 -3.14 -27.07
C ASN A 1146 -109.59 -2.64 -25.80
N SER A 1147 -109.82 -3.54 -24.83
CA SER A 1147 -110.19 -3.11 -23.47
C SER A 1147 -109.10 -2.20 -22.89
N GLY A 1148 -109.48 -1.20 -22.09
CA GLY A 1148 -108.57 -0.14 -21.64
C GLY A 1148 -108.51 1.11 -22.55
N SER A 1149 -109.00 1.04 -23.79
CA SER A 1149 -108.80 2.13 -24.77
C SER A 1149 -109.70 3.33 -24.52
N VAL A 1150 -109.09 4.53 -24.53
CA VAL A 1150 -109.77 5.82 -24.37
C VAL A 1150 -109.91 6.52 -25.74
N SER A 1151 -111.13 6.79 -26.19
CA SER A 1151 -111.35 7.59 -27.40
C SER A 1151 -112.75 8.21 -27.41
N ASN A 1152 -113.01 9.23 -28.24
CA ASN A 1152 -114.26 10.00 -28.18
C ASN A 1152 -115.30 9.55 -29.21
N LEU A 1153 -116.54 9.33 -28.76
CA LEU A 1153 -117.72 9.36 -29.62
C LEU A 1153 -118.16 10.82 -29.75
N THR A 1154 -118.28 11.31 -30.97
CA THR A 1154 -118.68 12.70 -31.24
C THR A 1154 -120.00 12.75 -31.98
N ILE A 1155 -120.83 13.72 -31.63
CA ILE A 1155 -121.98 14.13 -32.41
C ILE A 1155 -121.86 15.60 -32.74
N ASN A 1156 -122.16 15.93 -33.99
CA ASN A 1156 -122.25 17.30 -34.45
C ASN A 1156 -123.63 17.54 -35.07
N VAL A 1157 -124.33 18.58 -34.63
CA VAL A 1157 -125.43 19.14 -35.39
C VAL A 1157 -124.82 19.95 -36.53
N ALA A 1158 -125.21 19.63 -37.76
CA ALA A 1158 -124.67 20.31 -38.93
C ALA A 1158 -125.06 21.79 -38.91
N ASN A 1159 -124.07 22.64 -39.18
CA ASN A 1159 -124.22 24.08 -39.15
C ASN A 1159 -125.33 24.50 -40.10
N ASP A 1160 -126.32 25.19 -39.54
CA ASP A 1160 -127.34 25.85 -40.33
C ASP A 1160 -126.89 27.28 -40.64
N SER A 1161 -126.13 27.42 -41.73
CA SER A 1161 -125.72 28.76 -42.20
C SER A 1161 -126.91 29.70 -42.49
N SER A 1162 -128.12 29.17 -42.65
CA SER A 1162 -129.34 29.96 -42.87
C SER A 1162 -130.08 30.34 -41.58
N GLY A 1163 -129.69 29.79 -40.42
CA GLY A 1163 -130.28 30.08 -39.11
C GLY A 1163 -131.75 29.67 -38.94
N GLN A 1164 -132.24 28.75 -39.77
CA GLN A 1164 -133.63 28.28 -39.82
C GLN A 1164 -133.99 27.33 -38.67
N TYR A 1165 -133.06 26.47 -38.26
CA TYR A 1165 -133.23 25.57 -37.11
C TYR A 1165 -132.16 25.75 -36.04
N ASP A 1166 -131.02 26.34 -36.35
CA ASP A 1166 -129.99 26.67 -35.36
C ASP A 1166 -129.61 28.15 -35.49
N ARG A 1167 -130.17 29.00 -34.63
CA ARG A 1167 -129.97 30.46 -34.70
C ARG A 1167 -128.55 30.90 -34.34
N PHE A 1168 -127.73 30.00 -33.82
CA PHE A 1168 -126.32 30.26 -33.54
C PHE A 1168 -125.48 29.46 -34.53
N SER A 1169 -124.91 30.15 -35.53
CA SER A 1169 -124.27 29.59 -36.72
C SER A 1169 -122.92 28.88 -36.48
N THR A 1170 -122.67 28.37 -35.27
CA THR A 1170 -121.51 27.57 -34.91
C THR A 1170 -121.96 26.14 -34.71
N ASN A 1171 -121.36 25.19 -35.44
CA ASN A 1171 -121.57 23.75 -35.27
C ASN A 1171 -121.64 23.35 -33.78
N ASN A 1172 -122.79 22.83 -33.35
CA ASN A 1172 -122.96 22.33 -31.99
C ASN A 1172 -122.37 20.92 -31.90
N VAL A 1173 -121.09 20.85 -31.51
CA VAL A 1173 -120.35 19.60 -31.31
C VAL A 1173 -120.42 19.18 -29.84
N TYR A 1174 -120.88 17.96 -29.58
CA TYR A 1174 -120.76 17.30 -28.29
C TYR A 1174 -119.89 16.05 -28.42
N ALA A 1175 -118.90 15.91 -27.53
CA ALA A 1175 -117.99 14.78 -27.49
C ALA A 1175 -118.12 14.06 -26.14
N ARG A 1176 -118.14 12.73 -26.17
CA ARG A 1176 -118.13 11.90 -24.97
C ARG A 1176 -117.03 10.85 -25.05
N ILE A 1177 -116.22 10.76 -23.99
CA ILE A 1177 -115.14 9.77 -23.87
C ILE A 1177 -115.75 8.36 -23.69
N LEU A 1178 -115.39 7.45 -24.59
CA LEU A 1178 -115.54 6.01 -24.44
C LEU A 1178 -114.28 5.47 -23.74
N ASN A 1179 -114.48 4.73 -22.66
CA ASN A 1179 -113.39 4.19 -21.86
C ASN A 1179 -113.63 2.70 -21.61
N GLY A 1180 -113.07 1.84 -22.47
CA GLY A 1180 -112.98 0.42 -22.08
C GLY A 1180 -112.08 0.33 -20.86
N LEU A 1181 -112.43 -0.42 -19.83
CA LEU A 1181 -111.48 -0.77 -18.78
C LEU A 1181 -110.76 -2.06 -19.14
#